data_AF-A0A6A4VQE5-F1
#
_entry.id   AF-A0A6A4VQE5-F1
#
_cell.length_a   1.000
_cell.length_b   1.000
_cell.length_c   1.000
_cell.angle_alpha   90.00
_cell.angle_beta   90.00
_cell.angle_gamma   90.00
#
_symmetry.space_group_name_H-M   'P 1'
#
loop_
_entity.id
_entity.type
_entity.pdbx_description
1 polymer ?
#
loop_
_entity_poly.entity_id
_entity_poly.type
_entity_poly.pdbx_seq_one_letter_code
_entity_poly.pdbx_strand_id
1 'polypeptide(L)'
;MHPWRVAEYYTVRSRGTLQILSRLDIIGRTAELARLFGIQFFDVISRGSQFRVESMMLRLAKPRNMVPVSPSVQQRAAARAPETLPLILEPESKMYTDPVVVLDFQSLYPSMIIAYNYCFSTCLGRVEHLGQRGAFPMGCTALQVPPAELARLLERDQVHVSPSGVAFVTRDCRRGLLPDMLEEILNTRIMVKKAMKANKDRPAVRRVLDFKQLGLKLIANVTYGYTSANFSGRMPCIEVGDSVVSKGRETLERAIRTIESRPEWAARVVYGDTDSLFILLKGRSRSEAFQLGEEMAAAVTAENPDPVKLKFEKVYQPCILQTKKRYVGFMYETADQQEPVYDAKGIETVRRDGCPAVAKILEKSLRLLFTSHDMSVVRRFVTRQFEKFHRDAVSTTDLLFAREYRGRASYQPTACVPALRIADRLLRADRRAEPRVGQRVPYAVVYGAPGLPLIELVRTPAELLAEPSLRLNAEYYVSRAVAPPLQRCLGLLGVDVMTWYAAVPRRLRLPPPQAAAAAATISRFFAGRSCAVCARASAKPVCAECVARPLETVLALQGTVRRRERTVAAVREVCAGCCGLPPGRSPGLRLGRLSGAVESDQRRAERPGGAPPQRGAPDSGRLAAAPEWTGMTSTEGTAGG
;
A
#
# COMPACT_ATOMS: atom_id res chain seq x y z
N MET A 1 -11.95 -27.52 33.54
CA MET A 1 -11.98 -26.22 32.83
C MET A 1 -12.72 -25.23 33.71
N HIS A 2 -12.26 -23.98 33.83
CA HIS A 2 -12.98 -22.95 34.59
C HIS A 2 -14.02 -22.27 33.69
N PRO A 3 -15.34 -22.48 33.87
CA PRO A 3 -16.38 -21.94 32.97
C PRO A 3 -16.35 -20.41 32.85
N TRP A 4 -16.01 -19.72 33.94
CA TRP A 4 -15.89 -18.25 33.96
C TRP A 4 -14.83 -17.72 32.97
N ARG A 5 -13.74 -18.45 32.73
CA ARG A 5 -12.70 -18.04 31.75
C ARG A 5 -13.22 -18.08 30.32
N VAL A 6 -14.10 -19.03 30.02
CA VAL A 6 -14.74 -19.13 28.70
C VAL A 6 -15.71 -17.95 28.52
N ALA A 7 -16.53 -17.68 29.53
CA ALA A 7 -17.44 -16.53 29.53
C ALA A 7 -16.66 -15.21 29.37
N GLU A 8 -15.60 -15.00 30.15
CA GLU A 8 -14.72 -13.84 30.04
C GLU A 8 -14.11 -13.70 28.64
N TYR A 9 -13.60 -14.80 28.07
CA TYR A 9 -13.05 -14.79 26.72
C TYR A 9 -14.05 -14.30 25.67
N TYR A 10 -15.29 -14.80 25.71
CA TYR A 10 -16.33 -14.34 24.78
C TYR A 10 -16.77 -12.90 25.06
N THR A 11 -16.87 -12.49 26.33
CA THR A 11 -17.15 -11.10 26.70
C THR A 11 -16.09 -10.14 26.18
N VAL A 12 -14.80 -10.48 26.31
CA VAL A 12 -13.69 -9.69 25.77
C VAL A 12 -13.75 -9.62 24.23
N ARG A 13 -14.07 -10.72 23.55
CA ARG A 13 -14.24 -10.76 22.08
C ARG A 13 -15.39 -9.86 21.62
N SER A 14 -16.54 -9.94 22.28
CA SER A 14 -17.73 -9.13 21.97
C SER A 14 -17.47 -7.64 22.24
N ARG A 15 -16.93 -7.30 23.42
CA ARG A 15 -16.56 -5.92 23.78
C ARG A 15 -15.51 -5.35 22.83
N GLY A 16 -14.49 -6.14 22.50
CA GLY A 16 -13.46 -5.74 21.54
C GLY A 16 -14.03 -5.45 20.15
N THR A 17 -15.02 -6.22 19.70
CA THR A 17 -15.71 -5.96 18.42
C THR A 17 -16.46 -4.63 18.46
N LEU A 18 -17.21 -4.35 19.53
CA LEU A 18 -17.90 -3.07 19.72
C LEU A 18 -16.91 -1.89 19.80
N GLN A 19 -15.78 -2.06 20.49
CA GLN A 19 -14.72 -1.05 20.58
C GLN A 19 -14.09 -0.77 19.21
N ILE A 20 -13.85 -1.80 18.39
CA ILE A 20 -13.36 -1.61 17.02
C ILE A 20 -14.40 -0.83 16.19
N LEU A 21 -15.68 -1.19 16.26
CA LEU A 21 -16.75 -0.50 15.55
C LEU A 21 -16.87 0.97 15.97
N SER A 22 -16.80 1.25 17.27
CA SER A 22 -16.84 2.59 17.84
C SER A 22 -15.60 3.41 17.46
N ARG A 23 -14.40 2.82 17.54
CA ARG A 23 -13.14 3.52 17.24
C ARG A 23 -12.98 3.84 15.76
N LEU A 24 -13.45 2.96 14.87
CA LEU A 24 -13.50 3.18 13.42
C LEU A 24 -14.69 4.03 12.98
N ASP A 25 -15.64 4.27 13.88
CA ASP A 25 -16.86 5.06 13.66
C ASP A 25 -17.56 4.69 12.35
N ILE A 26 -17.74 3.38 12.14
CA ILE A 26 -18.29 2.85 10.89
C ILE A 26 -19.70 3.39 10.67
N ILE A 27 -20.50 3.50 11.74
CA ILE A 27 -21.88 3.98 11.68
C ILE A 27 -21.90 5.46 11.32
N GLY A 28 -21.15 6.32 12.02
CA GLY A 28 -21.09 7.76 11.74
C GLY A 28 -20.58 8.04 10.33
N ARG A 29 -19.50 7.37 9.91
CA ARG A 29 -18.99 7.47 8.54
C ARG A 29 -20.03 7.06 7.50
N THR A 30 -20.70 5.94 7.71
CA THR A 30 -21.68 5.42 6.74
C THR A 30 -22.90 6.33 6.65
N ALA A 31 -23.39 6.83 7.79
CA ALA A 31 -24.51 7.76 7.83
C ALA A 31 -24.19 9.09 7.12
N GLU A 32 -23.00 9.65 7.35
CA GLU A 32 -22.59 10.90 6.68
C GLU A 32 -22.41 10.71 5.17
N LEU A 33 -21.85 9.57 4.74
CA LEU A 33 -21.75 9.25 3.31
C LEU A 33 -23.13 9.02 2.67
N ALA A 34 -24.06 8.38 3.39
CA ALA A 34 -25.43 8.18 2.92
C ALA A 34 -26.15 9.51 2.69
N ARG A 35 -26.02 10.45 3.65
CA ARG A 35 -26.54 11.83 3.53
C ARG A 35 -25.90 12.57 2.36
N LEU A 36 -24.57 12.48 2.23
CA LEU A 36 -23.82 13.16 1.18
C LEU A 36 -24.21 12.68 -0.22
N PHE A 37 -24.32 11.37 -0.42
CA PHE A 37 -24.61 10.79 -1.74
C PHE A 37 -26.12 10.70 -2.03
N GLY A 38 -26.97 10.93 -1.02
CA GLY A 38 -28.41 10.73 -1.10
C GLY A 38 -28.79 9.27 -1.35
N ILE A 39 -28.16 8.31 -0.66
CA ILE A 39 -28.50 6.87 -0.80
C ILE A 39 -28.84 6.26 0.55
N GLN A 40 -29.39 5.05 0.54
CA GLN A 40 -29.69 4.33 1.78
C GLN A 40 -28.41 3.94 2.51
N PHE A 41 -28.49 3.86 3.84
CA PHE A 41 -27.35 3.50 4.70
C PHE A 41 -26.68 2.19 4.26
N PHE A 42 -27.47 1.16 3.98
CA PHE A 42 -26.96 -0.15 3.56
C PHE A 42 -26.26 -0.09 2.19
N ASP A 43 -26.77 0.71 1.25
CA ASP A 43 -26.18 0.85 -0.09
C ASP A 43 -24.79 1.48 -0.08
N VAL A 44 -24.45 2.29 0.94
CA VAL A 44 -23.08 2.79 1.12
C VAL A 44 -22.09 1.64 1.31
N ILE A 45 -22.53 0.54 1.96
CA ILE A 45 -21.70 -0.63 2.27
C ILE A 45 -21.75 -1.65 1.14
N SER A 46 -22.95 -1.90 0.59
CA SER A 46 -23.19 -3.00 -0.36
C SER A 46 -23.01 -2.62 -1.83
N ARG A 47 -23.15 -1.35 -2.21
CA ARG A 47 -23.11 -0.89 -3.61
C ARG A 47 -21.81 -0.14 -3.95
N GLY A 48 -21.42 -0.27 -5.21
CA GLY A 48 -20.21 0.32 -5.78
C GLY A 48 -20.30 1.82 -6.05
N SER A 49 -19.22 2.37 -6.61
CA SER A 49 -19.07 3.81 -6.91
C SER A 49 -20.07 4.35 -7.94
N GLN A 50 -20.39 3.56 -8.97
CA GLN A 50 -21.30 3.98 -10.05
C GLN A 50 -22.67 4.43 -9.50
N PHE A 51 -23.24 3.66 -8.57
CA PHE A 51 -24.53 3.98 -7.96
C PHE A 51 -24.51 5.33 -7.22
N ARG A 52 -23.37 5.69 -6.63
CA ARG A 52 -23.19 6.96 -5.92
C ARG A 52 -23.12 8.14 -6.88
N VAL A 53 -22.42 7.98 -8.00
CA VAL A 53 -22.36 9.00 -9.07
C VAL A 53 -23.73 9.20 -9.70
N GLU A 54 -24.41 8.12 -10.08
CA GLU A 54 -25.78 8.18 -10.62
C GLU A 54 -26.74 8.88 -9.68
N SER A 55 -26.71 8.51 -8.40
CA SER A 55 -27.56 9.11 -7.37
C SER A 55 -27.45 10.65 -7.34
N MET A 56 -26.23 11.19 -7.40
CA MET A 56 -26.01 12.65 -7.42
C MET A 56 -26.36 13.26 -8.78
N MET A 57 -25.89 12.65 -9.87
CA MET A 57 -26.10 13.12 -11.23
C MET A 57 -27.60 13.21 -11.58
N LEU A 58 -28.39 12.19 -11.23
CA LEU A 58 -29.83 12.14 -11.54
C LEU A 58 -30.64 13.18 -10.76
N ARG A 59 -30.22 13.55 -9.54
CA ARG A 59 -30.85 14.64 -8.78
C ARG A 59 -30.61 16.00 -9.43
N LEU A 60 -29.48 16.18 -10.10
CA LEU A 60 -29.19 17.39 -10.88
C LEU A 60 -29.85 17.37 -12.26
N ALA A 61 -30.02 16.19 -12.86
CA ALA A 61 -30.64 16.01 -14.17
C ALA A 61 -32.16 16.26 -14.15
N LYS A 62 -32.85 15.79 -13.10
CA LYS A 62 -34.31 15.83 -12.99
C LYS A 62 -34.89 17.27 -13.07
N PRO A 63 -34.38 18.27 -12.32
CA PRO A 63 -34.84 19.66 -12.44
C PRO A 63 -34.57 20.29 -13.82
N ARG A 64 -33.64 19.73 -14.61
CA ARG A 64 -33.29 20.18 -15.96
C ARG A 64 -34.09 19.48 -17.06
N ASN A 65 -35.10 18.68 -16.70
CA ASN A 65 -35.92 17.88 -17.63
C ASN A 65 -35.07 16.98 -18.55
N MET A 66 -33.98 16.43 -18.02
CA MET A 66 -33.10 15.52 -18.76
C MET A 66 -33.45 14.07 -18.48
N VAL A 67 -33.40 13.24 -19.52
CA VAL A 67 -33.62 11.79 -19.43
C VAL A 67 -32.28 11.07 -19.58
N PRO A 68 -31.81 10.33 -18.56
CA PRO A 68 -30.58 9.55 -18.66
C PRO A 68 -30.77 8.34 -19.57
N VAL A 69 -29.72 7.96 -20.28
CA VAL A 69 -29.70 6.76 -21.11
C VAL A 69 -29.44 5.54 -20.24
N SER A 70 -30.21 4.46 -20.45
CA SER A 70 -30.00 3.16 -19.82
C SER A 70 -29.71 2.10 -20.90
N PRO A 71 -28.44 1.95 -21.33
CA PRO A 71 -28.05 1.03 -22.39
C PRO A 71 -28.19 -0.43 -21.97
N SER A 72 -28.57 -1.29 -22.91
CA SER A 72 -28.57 -2.75 -22.75
C SER A 72 -27.14 -3.32 -22.70
N VAL A 73 -27.01 -4.59 -22.35
CA VAL A 73 -25.70 -5.30 -22.37
C VAL A 73 -25.12 -5.29 -23.78
N GLN A 74 -25.97 -5.50 -24.80
CA GLN A 74 -25.60 -5.52 -26.21
C GLN A 74 -25.12 -4.15 -26.68
N GLN A 75 -25.83 -3.08 -26.32
CA GLN A 75 -25.44 -1.71 -26.65
C GLN A 75 -24.09 -1.32 -26.03
N ARG A 76 -23.80 -1.77 -24.80
CA ARG A 76 -22.49 -1.55 -24.17
C ARG A 76 -21.38 -2.34 -24.84
N ALA A 77 -21.64 -3.59 -25.21
CA ALA A 77 -20.66 -4.42 -25.92
C ALA A 77 -20.32 -3.87 -27.30
N ALA A 78 -21.26 -3.19 -27.95
CA ALA A 78 -21.07 -2.53 -29.25
C ALA A 78 -20.41 -1.13 -29.15
N ALA A 79 -20.27 -0.57 -27.94
CA ALA A 79 -19.62 0.73 -27.77
C ALA A 79 -18.14 0.66 -28.15
N ARG A 80 -17.59 1.77 -28.67
CA ARG A 80 -16.17 1.87 -28.99
C ARG A 80 -15.32 1.63 -27.74
N ALA A 81 -14.12 1.06 -27.91
CA ALA A 81 -13.14 0.93 -26.84
C ALA A 81 -12.46 2.28 -26.55
N PRO A 82 -11.97 2.53 -25.32
CA PRO A 82 -11.12 3.68 -25.04
C PRO A 82 -9.84 3.61 -25.88
N GLU A 83 -9.49 4.72 -26.53
CA GLU A 83 -8.31 4.85 -27.40
C GLU A 83 -7.19 5.62 -26.69
N THR A 84 -7.57 6.54 -25.79
CA THR A 84 -6.62 7.45 -25.15
C THR A 84 -6.04 6.87 -23.86
N LEU A 85 -4.70 6.85 -23.78
CA LEU A 85 -3.97 6.49 -22.57
C LEU A 85 -3.43 7.73 -21.83
N PRO A 86 -3.44 7.73 -20.49
CA PRO A 86 -2.85 8.81 -19.71
C PRO A 86 -1.33 8.82 -19.87
N LEU A 87 -0.71 9.99 -19.69
CA LEU A 87 0.73 10.13 -19.80
C LEU A 87 1.43 9.60 -18.53
N ILE A 88 2.30 8.62 -18.71
CA ILE A 88 3.24 8.17 -17.68
C ILE A 88 4.63 8.12 -18.32
N LEU A 89 5.45 9.12 -18.00
CA LEU A 89 6.81 9.21 -18.50
C LEU A 89 7.64 8.03 -17.98
N GLU A 90 8.59 7.57 -18.78
CA GLU A 90 9.59 6.63 -18.27
C GLU A 90 10.53 7.40 -17.34
N PRO A 91 10.69 7.01 -16.07
CA PRO A 91 11.65 7.66 -15.19
C PRO A 91 13.07 7.39 -15.67
N GLU A 92 13.95 8.36 -15.52
CA GLU A 92 15.38 8.10 -15.52
C GLU A 92 15.76 7.30 -14.25
N SER A 93 15.97 5.99 -14.41
CA SER A 93 16.24 5.05 -13.33
C SER A 93 17.61 5.28 -12.69
N LYS A 94 17.66 6.07 -11.60
CA LYS A 94 18.88 6.33 -10.83
C LYS A 94 18.56 6.87 -9.43
N MET A 95 19.61 7.01 -8.62
CA MET A 95 19.56 7.78 -7.39
C MET A 95 19.83 9.27 -7.68
N TYR A 96 19.02 10.14 -7.12
CA TYR A 96 19.17 11.59 -7.15
C TYR A 96 19.55 12.08 -5.76
N THR A 97 20.68 12.77 -5.67
CA THR A 97 21.16 13.44 -4.46
C THR A 97 20.71 14.90 -4.39
N ASP A 98 20.54 15.53 -5.55
CA ASP A 98 19.99 16.87 -5.70
C ASP A 98 18.47 16.89 -5.44
N PRO A 99 17.89 18.07 -5.08
CA PRO A 99 16.45 18.21 -4.88
C PRO A 99 15.64 17.83 -6.12
N VAL A 100 14.63 16.98 -5.92
CA VAL A 100 13.60 16.69 -6.91
C VAL A 100 12.27 17.26 -6.42
N VAL A 101 11.82 18.33 -7.06
CA VAL A 101 10.52 18.99 -6.79
C VAL A 101 9.40 18.13 -7.35
N VAL A 102 8.32 17.98 -6.58
CA VAL A 102 7.11 17.28 -7.02
C VAL A 102 5.96 18.29 -7.10
N LEU A 103 5.48 18.50 -8.32
CA LEU A 103 4.29 19.28 -8.62
C LEU A 103 3.14 18.32 -8.98
N ASP A 104 1.92 18.60 -8.51
CA ASP A 104 0.75 17.75 -8.70
C ASP A 104 -0.50 18.58 -9.05
N PHE A 105 -1.23 18.20 -10.08
CA PHE A 105 -2.47 18.88 -10.47
C PHE A 105 -3.60 18.56 -9.49
N GLN A 106 -4.21 19.61 -8.93
CA GLN A 106 -5.30 19.42 -7.98
C GLN A 106 -6.55 18.93 -8.69
N SER A 107 -6.93 17.67 -8.44
CA SER A 107 -8.14 17.07 -9.01
C SER A 107 -8.15 17.14 -10.54
N LEU A 108 -7.05 16.73 -11.19
CA LEU A 108 -6.82 16.89 -12.63
C LEU A 108 -8.06 16.62 -13.50
N TYR A 109 -8.59 15.39 -13.48
CA TYR A 109 -9.72 15.03 -14.34
C TYR A 109 -11.02 15.79 -14.03
N PRO A 110 -11.46 15.94 -12.77
CA PRO A 110 -12.53 16.87 -12.45
C PRO A 110 -12.33 18.28 -13.00
N SER A 111 -11.12 18.84 -12.88
CA SER A 111 -10.82 20.18 -13.38
C SER A 111 -10.86 20.26 -14.90
N MET A 112 -10.41 19.22 -15.63
CA MET A 112 -10.56 19.14 -17.09
C MET A 112 -12.04 19.13 -17.50
N ILE A 113 -12.88 18.37 -16.78
CA ILE A 113 -14.32 18.30 -17.05
C ILE A 113 -14.95 19.68 -16.92
N ILE A 114 -14.63 20.40 -15.83
CA ILE A 114 -15.19 21.73 -15.54
C ILE A 114 -14.69 22.75 -16.57
N ALA A 115 -13.37 22.89 -16.72
CA ALA A 115 -12.76 23.95 -17.52
C ALA A 115 -13.13 23.88 -19.01
N TYR A 116 -13.26 22.66 -19.55
CA TYR A 116 -13.57 22.42 -20.95
C TYR A 116 -14.99 21.92 -21.17
N ASN A 117 -15.89 22.08 -20.18
CA ASN A 117 -17.32 21.76 -20.30
C ASN A 117 -17.61 20.33 -20.83
N TYR A 118 -16.79 19.33 -20.48
CA TYR A 118 -16.93 17.97 -21.00
C TYR A 118 -18.09 17.23 -20.32
N CYS A 119 -19.16 16.96 -21.06
CA CYS A 119 -20.33 16.28 -20.51
C CYS A 119 -21.09 15.51 -21.59
N PHE A 120 -21.88 14.51 -21.16
CA PHE A 120 -22.87 13.86 -22.02
C PHE A 120 -23.80 14.85 -22.74
N SER A 121 -24.17 15.94 -22.07
CA SER A 121 -25.14 16.93 -22.55
C SER A 121 -24.54 18.04 -23.41
N THR A 122 -23.22 18.06 -23.58
CA THR A 122 -22.50 19.09 -24.34
C THR A 122 -21.69 18.49 -25.50
N CYS A 123 -21.53 17.17 -25.52
CA CYS A 123 -20.81 16.44 -26.56
C CYS A 123 -21.64 16.37 -27.85
N LEU A 124 -21.04 16.84 -28.95
CA LEU A 124 -21.61 16.78 -30.31
C LEU A 124 -21.15 15.53 -31.07
N GLY A 125 -20.23 14.75 -30.51
CA GLY A 125 -19.64 13.56 -31.14
C GLY A 125 -18.27 13.81 -31.77
N ARG A 126 -17.75 12.80 -32.46
CA ARG A 126 -16.45 12.87 -33.14
C ARG A 126 -16.54 13.74 -34.38
N VAL A 127 -15.49 14.53 -34.63
CA VAL A 127 -15.41 15.47 -35.77
C VAL A 127 -15.63 14.76 -37.11
N GLU A 128 -15.19 13.51 -37.24
CA GLU A 128 -15.37 12.66 -38.44
C GLU A 128 -16.85 12.43 -38.84
N HIS A 129 -17.78 12.55 -37.88
CA HIS A 129 -19.21 12.35 -38.10
C HIS A 129 -20.00 13.65 -38.21
N LEU A 130 -19.39 14.80 -37.87
CA LEU A 130 -20.09 16.08 -37.88
C LEU A 130 -20.38 16.53 -39.32
N GLY A 131 -21.58 17.08 -39.53
CA GLY A 131 -22.05 17.52 -40.85
C GLY A 131 -22.67 16.42 -41.71
N GLN A 132 -22.59 15.15 -41.30
CA GLN A 132 -23.26 14.05 -41.99
C GLN A 132 -24.78 14.12 -41.80
N ARG A 133 -25.54 13.77 -42.85
CA ARG A 133 -27.00 13.64 -42.76
C ARG A 133 -27.35 12.27 -42.17
N GLY A 134 -27.70 12.23 -40.89
CA GLY A 134 -28.16 11.01 -40.22
C GLY A 134 -27.68 10.88 -38.78
N ALA A 135 -28.07 9.79 -38.14
CA ALA A 135 -27.60 9.46 -36.80
C ALA A 135 -26.26 8.70 -36.88
N PHE A 136 -25.33 9.03 -36.00
CA PHE A 136 -24.03 8.38 -35.87
C PHE A 136 -23.81 7.86 -34.45
N PRO A 137 -22.92 6.87 -34.24
CA PRO A 137 -22.68 6.31 -32.91
C PRO A 137 -22.10 7.34 -31.93
N MET A 138 -22.64 7.38 -30.72
CA MET A 138 -22.15 8.18 -29.60
C MET A 138 -22.40 7.43 -28.29
N GLY A 139 -21.32 7.11 -27.56
CA GLY A 139 -21.38 6.25 -26.38
C GLY A 139 -22.01 4.89 -26.70
N CYS A 140 -23.13 4.57 -26.04
CA CYS A 140 -23.91 3.36 -26.28
C CYS A 140 -25.19 3.61 -27.13
N THR A 141 -25.30 4.79 -27.74
CA THR A 141 -26.49 5.25 -28.46
C THR A 141 -26.10 5.83 -29.83
N ALA A 142 -27.07 6.43 -30.52
CA ALA A 142 -26.83 7.23 -31.70
C ALA A 142 -27.22 8.69 -31.43
N LEU A 143 -26.44 9.61 -31.99
CA LEU A 143 -26.69 11.05 -31.93
C LEU A 143 -26.88 11.56 -33.36
N GLN A 144 -27.79 12.51 -33.55
CA GLN A 144 -27.97 13.23 -34.81
C GLN A 144 -27.82 14.72 -34.54
N VAL A 145 -26.90 15.37 -35.26
CA VAL A 145 -26.70 16.81 -35.21
C VAL A 145 -27.08 17.40 -36.57
N PRO A 146 -28.17 18.17 -36.69
CA PRO A 146 -28.56 18.78 -37.95
C PRO A 146 -27.46 19.71 -38.49
N PRO A 147 -27.09 19.62 -39.78
CA PRO A 147 -26.03 20.47 -40.35
C PRO A 147 -26.27 21.98 -40.19
N ALA A 148 -27.54 22.42 -40.27
CA ALA A 148 -27.90 23.82 -40.07
C ALA A 148 -27.65 24.30 -38.63
N GLU A 149 -27.89 23.43 -37.63
CA GLU A 149 -27.62 23.75 -36.23
C GLU A 149 -26.13 23.78 -35.96
N LEU A 150 -25.36 22.84 -36.54
CA LEU A 150 -23.90 22.85 -36.45
C LEU A 150 -23.31 24.12 -37.07
N ALA A 151 -23.78 24.53 -38.26
CA ALA A 151 -23.35 25.77 -38.90
C ALA A 151 -23.61 26.98 -38.00
N ARG A 152 -24.81 27.07 -37.40
CA ARG A 152 -25.17 28.15 -36.46
C ARG A 152 -24.26 28.19 -35.23
N LEU A 153 -23.89 27.02 -34.69
CA LEU A 153 -22.99 26.95 -33.53
C LEU A 153 -21.56 27.37 -33.90
N LEU A 154 -21.09 27.02 -35.09
CA LEU A 154 -19.77 27.42 -35.59
C LEU A 154 -19.71 28.92 -35.90
N GLU A 155 -20.75 29.49 -36.52
CA GLU A 155 -20.86 30.94 -36.79
C GLU A 155 -20.78 31.79 -35.51
N ARG A 156 -21.22 31.23 -34.38
CA ARG A 156 -21.22 31.90 -33.07
C ARG A 156 -20.01 31.57 -32.19
N ASP A 157 -19.03 30.83 -32.71
CA ASP A 157 -17.86 30.34 -31.96
C ASP A 157 -18.25 29.55 -30.68
N GLN A 158 -19.33 28.76 -30.77
CA GLN A 158 -19.89 28.01 -29.63
C GLN A 158 -19.47 26.54 -29.60
N VAL A 159 -18.43 26.17 -30.36
CA VAL A 159 -17.92 24.78 -30.44
C VAL A 159 -16.42 24.77 -30.22
N HIS A 160 -15.94 23.83 -29.41
CA HIS A 160 -14.53 23.53 -29.29
C HIS A 160 -14.26 22.03 -29.41
N VAL A 161 -13.04 21.67 -29.78
CA VAL A 161 -12.66 20.28 -30.05
C VAL A 161 -11.62 19.81 -29.05
N SER A 162 -11.82 18.62 -28.48
CA SER A 162 -10.82 17.98 -27.62
C SER A 162 -9.66 17.40 -28.45
N PRO A 163 -8.50 17.13 -27.84
CA PRO A 163 -7.36 16.54 -28.56
C PRO A 163 -7.65 15.14 -29.12
N SER A 164 -8.67 14.45 -28.59
CA SER A 164 -9.16 13.18 -29.12
C SER A 164 -10.12 13.34 -30.31
N GLY A 165 -10.30 14.55 -30.84
CA GLY A 165 -11.15 14.81 -32.01
C GLY A 165 -12.65 14.73 -31.73
N VAL A 166 -13.08 15.06 -30.51
CA VAL A 166 -14.50 15.12 -30.11
C VAL A 166 -14.91 16.57 -29.93
N ALA A 167 -16.01 16.98 -30.55
CA ALA A 167 -16.54 18.33 -30.43
C ALA A 167 -17.50 18.47 -29.25
N PHE A 168 -17.43 19.61 -28.57
CA PHE A 168 -18.30 19.99 -27.47
C PHE A 168 -18.78 21.42 -27.64
N VAL A 169 -19.99 21.71 -27.16
CA VAL A 169 -20.47 23.10 -27.08
C VAL A 169 -19.84 23.84 -25.91
N THR A 170 -19.61 25.14 -26.08
CA THR A 170 -19.09 26.01 -25.03
C THR A 170 -20.10 26.23 -23.90
N ARG A 171 -19.60 26.67 -22.75
CA ARG A 171 -20.43 26.96 -21.56
C ARG A 171 -21.52 28.00 -21.82
N ASP A 172 -21.27 28.94 -22.75
CA ASP A 172 -22.18 30.04 -23.10
C ASP A 172 -23.40 29.54 -23.89
N CYS A 173 -23.26 28.42 -24.59
CA CYS A 173 -24.38 27.73 -25.24
C CYS A 173 -25.15 26.87 -24.22
N ARG A 174 -24.44 26.00 -23.51
CA ARG A 174 -25.02 25.10 -22.50
C ARG A 174 -23.97 24.68 -21.48
N ARG A 175 -24.27 24.90 -20.20
CA ARG A 175 -23.47 24.34 -19.11
C ARG A 175 -23.77 22.86 -18.90
N GLY A 176 -22.73 22.04 -18.92
CA GLY A 176 -22.84 20.59 -18.77
C GLY A 176 -23.28 20.15 -17.37
N LEU A 177 -23.95 19.00 -17.28
CA LEU A 177 -24.37 18.42 -16.00
C LEU A 177 -23.19 17.97 -15.12
N LEU A 178 -22.17 17.34 -15.71
CA LEU A 178 -20.98 16.87 -15.00
C LEU A 178 -20.09 18.03 -14.51
N PRO A 179 -19.80 19.07 -15.33
CA PRO A 179 -19.17 20.30 -14.85
C PRO A 179 -19.83 20.86 -13.60
N ASP A 180 -21.15 21.07 -13.64
CA ASP A 180 -21.90 21.66 -12.51
C ASP A 180 -21.80 20.80 -11.25
N MET A 181 -22.01 19.50 -11.40
CA MET A 181 -21.90 18.56 -10.29
C MET A 181 -20.51 18.58 -9.65
N LEU A 182 -19.46 18.55 -10.48
CA LEU A 182 -18.08 18.50 -10.00
C LEU A 182 -17.65 19.82 -9.38
N GLU A 183 -18.06 20.94 -9.95
CA GLU A 183 -17.78 22.26 -9.40
C GLU A 183 -18.40 22.43 -8.01
N GLU A 184 -19.67 22.06 -7.83
CA GLU A 184 -20.32 22.04 -6.53
C GLU A 184 -19.60 21.12 -5.53
N ILE A 185 -19.20 19.92 -5.96
CA ILE A 185 -18.47 18.95 -5.12
C ILE A 185 -17.11 19.52 -4.68
N LEU A 186 -16.35 20.11 -5.60
CA LEU A 186 -15.02 20.68 -5.31
C LEU A 186 -15.13 21.90 -4.40
N ASN A 187 -16.05 22.83 -4.69
CA ASN A 187 -16.29 24.01 -3.86
C ASN A 187 -16.74 23.63 -2.45
N THR A 188 -17.68 22.69 -2.34
CA THR A 188 -18.12 22.15 -1.04
C THR A 188 -16.95 21.51 -0.30
N ARG A 189 -16.08 20.78 -1.00
CA ARG A 189 -14.91 20.15 -0.38
C ARG A 189 -13.93 21.18 0.15
N ILE A 190 -13.68 22.27 -0.58
CA ILE A 190 -12.84 23.38 -0.10
C ILE A 190 -13.45 23.98 1.18
N MET A 191 -14.76 24.23 1.17
CA MET A 191 -15.49 24.77 2.32
C MET A 191 -15.41 23.84 3.55
N VAL A 192 -15.61 22.53 3.36
CA VAL A 192 -15.47 21.51 4.42
C VAL A 192 -14.05 21.49 4.97
N LYS A 193 -13.02 21.52 4.12
CA LYS A 193 -11.63 21.56 4.58
C LYS A 193 -11.31 22.84 5.36
N LYS A 194 -11.89 23.99 4.98
CA LYS A 194 -11.76 25.25 5.74
C LYS A 194 -12.43 25.11 7.12
N ALA A 195 -13.65 24.57 7.16
CA ALA A 195 -14.36 24.30 8.41
C ALA A 195 -13.59 23.32 9.32
N MET A 196 -12.94 22.29 8.76
CA MET A 196 -12.08 21.37 9.51
C MET A 196 -10.89 22.07 10.16
N LYS A 197 -10.28 23.03 9.46
CA LYS A 197 -9.16 23.81 9.98
C LYS A 197 -9.58 24.79 11.09
N ALA A 198 -10.81 25.30 11.01
CA ALA A 198 -11.37 26.19 12.03
C ALA A 198 -11.76 25.44 13.32
N ASN A 199 -12.26 24.20 13.21
CA ASN A 199 -12.74 23.39 14.33
C ASN A 199 -11.70 22.37 14.81
N LYS A 200 -10.46 22.79 15.04
CA LYS A 200 -9.36 21.89 15.47
C LYS A 200 -9.56 21.34 16.89
N ASP A 201 -10.19 22.15 17.73
CA ASP A 201 -10.52 21.93 19.14
C ASP A 201 -11.67 20.92 19.35
N ARG A 202 -12.51 20.69 18.34
CA ARG A 202 -13.69 19.80 18.42
C ARG A 202 -13.47 18.49 17.66
N PRO A 203 -12.94 17.43 18.31
CA PRO A 203 -12.56 16.19 17.61
C PRO A 203 -13.74 15.46 16.97
N ALA A 204 -14.93 15.51 17.58
CA ALA A 204 -16.14 14.89 17.03
C ALA A 204 -16.57 15.57 15.71
N VAL A 205 -16.64 16.90 15.71
CA VAL A 205 -16.99 17.70 14.51
C VAL A 205 -15.95 17.51 13.42
N ARG A 206 -14.65 17.57 13.78
CA ARG A 206 -13.55 17.35 12.85
C ARG A 206 -13.64 15.98 12.16
N ARG A 207 -14.04 14.94 12.89
CA ARG A 207 -14.19 13.58 12.34
C ARG A 207 -15.32 13.51 11.31
N VAL A 208 -16.48 14.09 11.62
CA VAL A 208 -17.63 14.18 10.70
C VAL A 208 -17.23 14.93 9.42
N LEU A 209 -16.56 16.06 9.56
CA LEU A 209 -16.08 16.85 8.43
C LEU A 209 -15.02 16.09 7.60
N ASP A 210 -14.16 15.28 8.24
CA ASP A 210 -13.21 14.43 7.52
C ASP A 210 -13.93 13.36 6.70
N PHE A 211 -14.99 12.74 7.23
CA PHE A 211 -15.82 11.81 6.44
C PHE A 211 -16.45 12.50 5.23
N LYS A 212 -16.94 13.73 5.38
CA LYS A 212 -17.47 14.53 4.28
C LYS A 212 -16.41 14.82 3.22
N GLN A 213 -15.22 15.31 3.59
CA GLN A 213 -14.19 15.63 2.59
C GLN A 213 -13.66 14.39 1.86
N LEU A 214 -13.58 13.23 2.55
CA LEU A 214 -13.21 11.95 1.94
C LEU A 214 -14.30 11.47 0.98
N GLY A 215 -15.57 11.60 1.35
CA GLY A 215 -16.71 11.28 0.48
C GLY A 215 -16.72 12.13 -0.79
N LEU A 216 -16.55 13.44 -0.65
CA LEU A 216 -16.48 14.38 -1.78
C LEU A 216 -15.27 14.08 -2.69
N LYS A 217 -14.10 13.80 -2.11
CA LYS A 217 -12.90 13.37 -2.86
C LYS A 217 -13.17 12.10 -3.65
N LEU A 218 -13.83 11.12 -3.02
CA LEU A 218 -14.13 9.85 -3.66
C LEU A 218 -15.04 10.06 -4.87
N ILE A 219 -16.14 10.82 -4.74
CA ILE A 219 -17.07 11.07 -5.86
C ILE A 219 -16.39 11.82 -6.99
N ALA A 220 -15.63 12.87 -6.70
CA ALA A 220 -14.90 13.61 -7.72
C ALA A 220 -14.01 12.67 -8.56
N ASN A 221 -13.24 11.79 -7.89
CA ASN A 221 -12.32 10.87 -8.58
C ASN A 221 -13.03 9.78 -9.39
N VAL A 222 -14.15 9.25 -8.89
CA VAL A 222 -14.87 8.16 -9.59
C VAL A 222 -15.83 8.66 -10.66
N THR A 223 -16.13 9.97 -10.72
CA THR A 223 -17.04 10.56 -11.72
C THR A 223 -16.51 10.40 -13.14
N TYR A 224 -15.22 10.66 -13.37
CA TYR A 224 -14.59 10.36 -14.67
C TYR A 224 -14.69 8.86 -14.99
N GLY A 225 -14.38 7.98 -14.02
CA GLY A 225 -14.46 6.54 -14.24
C GLY A 225 -15.88 6.03 -14.57
N TYR A 226 -16.91 6.80 -14.23
CA TYR A 226 -18.30 6.49 -14.62
C TYR A 226 -18.51 6.68 -16.13
N THR A 227 -17.85 7.65 -16.76
CA THR A 227 -18.00 7.91 -18.21
C THR A 227 -17.26 6.89 -19.06
N SER A 228 -16.16 6.30 -18.58
CA SER A 228 -15.30 5.37 -19.35
C SER A 228 -15.49 3.88 -19.02
N ALA A 229 -16.52 3.52 -18.25
CA ALA A 229 -16.74 2.16 -17.77
C ALA A 229 -17.33 1.20 -18.83
N ASN A 230 -16.57 0.76 -19.83
CA ASN A 230 -17.12 -0.08 -20.91
C ASN A 230 -17.56 -1.50 -20.51
N PHE A 231 -16.92 -2.12 -19.52
CA PHE A 231 -17.23 -3.51 -19.16
C PHE A 231 -18.51 -3.65 -18.33
N SER A 232 -18.66 -2.82 -17.29
CA SER A 232 -19.75 -2.90 -16.32
C SER A 232 -20.42 -1.54 -16.05
N GLY A 233 -20.19 -0.55 -16.91
CA GLY A 233 -20.77 0.78 -16.81
C GLY A 233 -22.28 0.75 -16.98
N ARG A 234 -22.94 1.73 -16.37
CA ARG A 234 -24.37 1.93 -16.51
C ARG A 234 -24.73 2.98 -17.55
N MET A 235 -23.85 3.94 -17.83
CA MET A 235 -24.02 4.91 -18.93
C MET A 235 -22.65 5.35 -19.48
N PRO A 236 -21.86 4.44 -20.09
CA PRO A 236 -20.55 4.80 -20.60
C PRO A 236 -20.64 5.64 -21.89
N CYS A 237 -19.72 6.58 -22.03
CA CYS A 237 -19.50 7.41 -23.22
C CYS A 237 -18.00 7.67 -23.36
N ILE A 238 -17.37 6.92 -24.27
CA ILE A 238 -15.94 6.98 -24.49
C ILE A 238 -15.51 8.33 -25.03
N GLU A 239 -16.33 9.00 -25.83
CA GLU A 239 -16.04 10.33 -26.37
C GLU A 239 -15.78 11.33 -25.24
N VAL A 240 -16.56 11.27 -24.15
CA VAL A 240 -16.34 12.09 -22.96
C VAL A 240 -15.11 11.61 -22.18
N GLY A 241 -15.00 10.30 -21.94
CA GLY A 241 -13.88 9.72 -21.20
C GLY A 241 -12.50 10.03 -21.82
N ASP A 242 -12.35 9.78 -23.12
CA ASP A 242 -11.10 9.99 -23.85
C ASP A 242 -10.76 11.48 -23.99
N SER A 243 -11.77 12.35 -24.10
CA SER A 243 -11.55 13.80 -24.10
C SER A 243 -10.95 14.29 -22.77
N VAL A 244 -11.40 13.74 -21.64
CA VAL A 244 -10.84 14.06 -20.32
C VAL A 244 -9.39 13.60 -20.20
N VAL A 245 -9.08 12.37 -20.61
CA VAL A 245 -7.71 11.82 -20.52
C VAL A 245 -6.77 12.54 -21.48
N SER A 246 -7.20 12.78 -22.72
CA SER A 246 -6.37 13.41 -23.75
C SER A 246 -6.05 14.85 -23.38
N LYS A 247 -7.03 15.60 -22.85
CA LYS A 247 -6.80 16.96 -22.36
C LYS A 247 -5.90 17.01 -21.13
N GLY A 248 -6.04 16.03 -20.21
CA GLY A 248 -5.13 15.88 -19.07
C GLY A 248 -3.69 15.63 -19.52
N ARG A 249 -3.51 14.76 -20.52
CA ARG A 249 -2.21 14.49 -21.14
C ARG A 249 -1.61 15.73 -21.82
N GLU A 250 -2.37 16.42 -22.66
CA GLU A 250 -1.93 17.65 -23.32
C GLU A 250 -1.51 18.72 -22.29
N THR A 251 -2.28 18.86 -21.21
CA THR A 251 -2.00 19.80 -20.12
C THR A 251 -0.68 19.48 -19.43
N LEU A 252 -0.40 18.20 -19.19
CA LEU A 252 0.87 17.75 -18.61
C LEU A 252 2.05 17.96 -19.56
N GLU A 253 1.89 17.66 -20.86
CA GLU A 253 2.91 17.89 -21.88
C GLU A 253 3.22 19.39 -22.05
N ARG A 254 2.21 20.25 -21.97
CA ARG A 254 2.40 21.71 -21.97
C ARG A 254 3.17 22.16 -20.73
N ALA A 255 2.80 21.68 -19.55
CA ALA A 255 3.51 22.01 -18.32
C ALA A 255 5.00 21.62 -18.38
N ILE A 256 5.32 20.44 -18.94
CA ILE A 256 6.70 20.00 -19.17
C ILE A 256 7.43 21.00 -20.07
N ARG A 257 6.84 21.35 -21.22
CA ARG A 257 7.43 22.33 -22.16
C ARG A 257 7.67 23.69 -21.50
N THR A 258 6.73 24.18 -20.69
CA THR A 258 6.87 25.45 -19.97
C THR A 258 8.01 25.40 -18.95
N ILE A 259 8.16 24.29 -18.23
CA ILE A 259 9.21 24.12 -17.22
C ILE A 259 10.60 24.00 -17.85
N GLU A 260 10.72 23.26 -18.95
CA GLU A 260 12.03 23.01 -19.58
C GLU A 260 12.47 24.12 -20.55
N SER A 261 11.56 24.96 -21.04
CA SER A 261 11.90 26.05 -21.96
C SER A 261 12.49 27.28 -21.29
N ARG A 262 12.32 27.41 -19.97
CA ARG A 262 12.77 28.56 -19.17
C ARG A 262 14.17 28.32 -18.60
N PRO A 263 15.24 28.92 -19.20
CA PRO A 263 16.62 28.66 -18.78
C PRO A 263 16.92 29.12 -17.35
N GLU A 264 16.19 30.11 -16.84
CA GLU A 264 16.33 30.65 -15.48
C GLU A 264 16.13 29.60 -14.38
N TRP A 265 15.26 28.63 -14.61
CA TRP A 265 14.98 27.57 -13.65
C TRP A 265 16.03 26.45 -13.70
N ALA A 266 16.76 26.31 -14.81
CA ALA A 266 17.70 25.22 -15.07
C ALA A 266 17.11 23.84 -14.67
N ALA A 267 15.82 23.66 -14.96
CA ALA A 267 15.00 22.55 -14.50
C ALA A 267 14.91 21.45 -15.57
N ARG A 268 14.84 20.19 -15.15
CA ARG A 268 14.60 19.04 -16.04
C ARG A 268 13.55 18.12 -15.46
N VAL A 269 12.55 17.75 -16.26
CA VAL A 269 11.54 16.78 -15.84
C VAL A 269 12.13 15.37 -15.96
N VAL A 270 12.26 14.68 -14.82
CA VAL A 270 12.87 13.33 -14.76
C VAL A 270 11.85 12.21 -14.65
N TYR A 271 10.60 12.54 -14.29
CA TYR A 271 9.49 11.59 -14.23
C TYR A 271 8.13 12.34 -14.23
N GLY A 272 7.07 11.63 -14.63
CA GLY A 272 5.70 12.10 -14.53
C GLY A 272 4.73 10.92 -14.43
N ASP A 273 3.77 11.01 -13.51
CA ASP A 273 2.75 9.97 -13.27
C ASP A 273 1.37 10.61 -13.32
N THR A 274 0.77 10.63 -14.52
CA THR A 274 -0.60 11.08 -14.84
C THR A 274 -0.94 12.54 -14.53
N ASP A 275 -0.82 12.96 -13.27
CA ASP A 275 -1.16 14.27 -12.71
C ASP A 275 0.04 14.95 -12.03
N SER A 276 1.13 14.21 -11.82
CA SER A 276 2.33 14.70 -11.13
C SER A 276 3.56 14.81 -12.05
N LEU A 277 4.42 15.80 -11.77
CA LEU A 277 5.70 16.07 -12.42
C LEU A 277 6.83 16.05 -11.38
N PHE A 278 7.93 15.39 -11.73
CA PHE A 278 9.14 15.29 -10.91
C PHE A 278 10.24 16.06 -11.62
N ILE A 279 10.70 17.13 -10.99
CA ILE A 279 11.57 18.13 -11.60
C ILE A 279 12.88 18.15 -10.84
N LEU A 280 13.96 17.80 -11.52
CA LEU A 280 15.32 17.84 -10.98
C LEU A 280 15.87 19.25 -11.06
N LEU A 281 16.32 19.77 -9.92
CA LEU A 281 17.02 21.05 -9.81
C LEU A 281 18.49 20.79 -9.41
N LYS A 282 19.34 20.58 -10.41
CA LYS A 282 20.74 20.19 -10.19
C LYS A 282 21.53 21.33 -9.50
N GLY A 283 22.30 20.98 -8.47
CA GLY A 283 23.16 21.93 -7.76
C GLY A 283 22.43 23.00 -6.95
N ARG A 284 21.10 22.93 -6.83
CA ARG A 284 20.30 23.86 -6.02
C ARG A 284 20.18 23.38 -4.58
N SER A 285 20.07 24.33 -3.66
CA SER A 285 19.74 24.05 -2.27
C SER A 285 18.26 23.64 -2.12
N ARG A 286 17.94 22.98 -1.01
CA ARG A 286 16.55 22.62 -0.70
C ARG A 286 15.66 23.85 -0.59
N SER A 287 16.12 24.93 0.05
CA SER A 287 15.38 26.18 0.19
C SER A 287 15.05 26.83 -1.16
N GLU A 288 16.02 26.89 -2.08
CA GLU A 288 15.77 27.35 -3.44
C GLU A 288 14.77 26.45 -4.18
N ALA A 289 14.86 25.13 -3.98
CA ALA A 289 13.92 24.19 -4.60
C ALA A 289 12.46 24.42 -4.15
N PHE A 290 12.22 24.82 -2.91
CA PHE A 290 10.89 25.21 -2.43
C PHE A 290 10.40 26.50 -3.12
N GLN A 291 11.26 27.51 -3.25
CA GLN A 291 10.92 28.78 -3.91
C GLN A 291 10.60 28.58 -5.39
N LEU A 292 11.51 27.92 -6.12
CA LEU A 292 11.34 27.60 -7.53
C LEU A 292 10.14 26.67 -7.77
N GLY A 293 9.87 25.73 -6.85
CA GLY A 293 8.70 24.87 -6.92
C GLY A 293 7.38 25.64 -6.93
N GLU A 294 7.24 26.63 -6.06
CA GLU A 294 6.04 27.50 -6.02
C GLU A 294 5.96 28.43 -7.24
N GLU A 295 7.10 28.98 -7.69
CA GLU A 295 7.17 29.82 -8.89
C GLU A 295 6.72 29.05 -10.14
N MET A 296 7.27 27.84 -10.35
CA MET A 296 6.89 26.95 -11.46
C MET A 296 5.40 26.58 -11.37
N ALA A 297 4.89 26.26 -10.18
CA ALA A 297 3.49 25.93 -10.00
C ALA A 297 2.56 27.12 -10.34
N ALA A 298 2.93 28.33 -9.95
CA ALA A 298 2.18 29.55 -10.26
C ALA A 298 2.20 29.87 -11.77
N ALA A 299 3.37 29.80 -12.40
CA ALA A 299 3.54 30.05 -13.83
C ALA A 299 2.70 29.08 -14.68
N VAL A 300 2.79 27.78 -14.42
CA VAL A 300 1.99 26.78 -15.14
C VAL A 300 0.50 26.97 -14.85
N THR A 301 0.11 27.28 -13.61
CA THR A 301 -1.30 27.55 -13.28
C THR A 301 -1.86 28.73 -14.09
N ALA A 302 -1.08 29.80 -14.28
CA ALA A 302 -1.52 30.99 -15.03
C ALA A 302 -1.78 30.71 -16.52
N GLU A 303 -1.15 29.68 -17.10
CA GLU A 303 -1.33 29.27 -18.49
C GLU A 303 -2.57 28.36 -18.71
N ASN A 304 -3.27 28.00 -17.64
CA ASN A 304 -4.41 27.08 -17.68
C ASN A 304 -5.73 27.78 -17.29
N PRO A 305 -6.88 27.36 -17.86
CA PRO A 305 -8.19 27.89 -17.47
C PRO A 305 -8.57 27.46 -16.06
N ASP A 306 -9.37 28.27 -15.36
CA ASP A 306 -9.96 27.90 -14.08
C ASP A 306 -10.88 26.66 -14.25
N PRO A 307 -10.88 25.67 -13.32
CA PRO A 307 -10.14 25.57 -12.06
C PRO A 307 -8.85 24.74 -12.13
N VAL A 308 -8.20 24.64 -13.29
CA VAL A 308 -7.00 23.82 -13.48
C VAL A 308 -5.81 24.46 -12.76
N LYS A 309 -5.41 23.86 -11.63
CA LYS A 309 -4.34 24.39 -10.79
C LYS A 309 -3.26 23.35 -10.53
N LEU A 310 -2.01 23.72 -10.83
CA LEU A 310 -0.83 22.96 -10.43
C LEU A 310 -0.45 23.35 -9.00
N LYS A 311 -0.09 22.38 -8.18
CA LYS A 311 0.29 22.59 -6.79
C LYS A 311 1.69 22.05 -6.53
N PHE A 312 2.51 22.85 -5.88
CA PHE A 312 3.70 22.35 -5.22
C PHE A 312 3.30 21.46 -4.02
N GLU A 313 3.76 20.21 -4.02
CA GLU A 313 3.43 19.24 -2.96
C GLU A 313 4.58 19.09 -1.96
N LYS A 314 5.80 18.85 -2.48
CA LYS A 314 6.96 18.43 -1.68
C LYS A 314 8.25 18.46 -2.49
N VAL A 315 9.37 18.36 -1.78
CA VAL A 315 10.71 18.09 -2.33
C VAL A 315 11.22 16.75 -1.84
N TYR A 316 11.78 15.96 -2.75
CA TYR A 316 12.54 14.76 -2.43
C TYR A 316 14.05 15.05 -2.40
N GLN A 317 14.73 14.68 -1.31
CA GLN A 317 16.19 14.77 -1.22
C GLN A 317 16.79 13.87 -0.11
N PRO A 318 17.57 12.82 -0.42
CA PRO A 318 17.72 12.19 -1.73
C PRO A 318 16.50 11.32 -2.10
N CYS A 319 16.46 10.84 -3.35
CA CYS A 319 15.49 9.84 -3.80
C CYS A 319 16.04 8.86 -4.83
N ILE A 320 15.30 7.78 -5.05
CA ILE A 320 15.54 6.75 -6.07
C ILE A 320 14.27 6.61 -6.89
N LEU A 321 14.39 6.83 -8.19
CA LEU A 321 13.36 6.48 -9.16
C LEU A 321 13.76 5.13 -9.79
N GLN A 322 12.94 4.09 -9.62
CA GLN A 322 13.25 2.76 -10.16
C GLN A 322 12.60 2.56 -11.53
N THR A 323 11.28 2.53 -11.55
CA THR A 323 10.46 2.35 -12.76
C THR A 323 9.13 3.06 -12.54
N LYS A 324 8.25 3.07 -13.56
CA LYS A 324 6.91 3.65 -13.45
C LYS A 324 6.20 3.19 -12.16
N LYS A 325 5.70 4.15 -11.39
CA LYS A 325 4.99 3.95 -10.11
C LYS A 325 5.82 3.27 -9.00
N ARG A 326 7.15 3.28 -9.13
CA ARG A 326 8.08 2.69 -8.15
C ARG A 326 9.23 3.65 -7.84
N TYR A 327 9.10 4.35 -6.73
CA TYR A 327 10.08 5.32 -6.26
C TYR A 327 10.06 5.45 -4.74
N VAL A 328 11.15 5.98 -4.20
CA VAL A 328 11.36 6.14 -2.76
C VAL A 328 12.28 7.31 -2.49
N GLY A 329 12.01 8.10 -1.46
CA GLY A 329 12.85 9.23 -1.10
C GLY A 329 12.57 9.77 0.29
N PHE A 330 13.46 10.63 0.73
CA PHE A 330 13.22 11.50 1.87
C PHE A 330 12.44 12.73 1.42
N MET A 331 11.23 12.86 1.94
CA MET A 331 10.25 13.88 1.60
C MET A 331 10.31 15.02 2.62
N TYR A 332 10.32 16.24 2.09
CA TYR A 332 10.13 17.48 2.83
C TYR A 332 8.90 18.21 2.29
N GLU A 333 7.96 18.55 3.17
CA GLU A 333 6.74 19.30 2.84
C GLU A 333 6.92 20.81 3.06
N THR A 334 7.91 21.23 3.86
CA THR A 334 8.23 22.64 4.13
C THR A 334 9.74 22.85 4.14
N ALA A 335 10.19 24.08 3.84
CA ALA A 335 11.60 24.42 3.83
C ALA A 335 12.27 24.26 5.21
N ASP A 336 11.53 24.59 6.27
CA ASP A 336 11.99 24.55 7.67
C ASP A 336 12.01 23.14 8.27
N GLN A 337 11.48 22.14 7.55
CA GLN A 337 11.44 20.77 8.03
C GLN A 337 12.87 20.20 8.12
N GLN A 338 13.33 19.94 9.34
CA GLN A 338 14.65 19.33 9.57
C GLN A 338 14.64 17.82 9.29
N GLU A 339 13.68 17.11 9.90
CA GLU A 339 13.59 15.65 9.81
C GLU A 339 12.77 15.21 8.59
N PRO A 340 13.32 14.39 7.68
CA PRO A 340 12.59 13.93 6.51
C PRO A 340 11.50 12.89 6.84
N VAL A 341 10.45 12.86 6.02
CA VAL A 341 9.51 11.75 6.00
C VAL A 341 9.97 10.74 4.95
N TYR A 342 10.15 9.48 5.33
CA TYR A 342 10.40 8.41 4.37
C TYR A 342 9.11 8.11 3.60
N ASP A 343 9.10 8.40 2.30
CA ASP A 343 7.98 8.14 1.43
C ASP A 343 8.38 7.15 0.34
N ALA A 344 7.54 6.14 0.15
CA ALA A 344 7.79 5.01 -0.73
C ALA A 344 6.51 4.66 -1.49
N LYS A 345 6.59 4.60 -2.82
CA LYS A 345 5.49 4.24 -3.70
C LYS A 345 5.83 3.00 -4.51
N GLY A 346 4.92 2.02 -4.51
CA GLY A 346 5.00 0.80 -5.33
C GLY A 346 6.14 -0.18 -5.02
N ILE A 347 7.13 0.19 -4.22
CA ILE A 347 8.22 -0.68 -3.78
C ILE A 347 7.79 -1.60 -2.63
N GLU A 348 8.61 -2.58 -2.31
CA GLU A 348 8.27 -3.69 -1.41
C GLU A 348 8.03 -3.27 0.05
N THR A 349 8.43 -2.06 0.46
CA THR A 349 8.18 -1.55 1.81
C THR A 349 6.70 -1.27 2.08
N VAL A 350 5.92 -0.92 1.04
CA VAL A 350 4.48 -0.61 1.16
C VAL A 350 3.57 -1.72 0.61
N ARG A 351 4.15 -2.69 -0.09
CA ARG A 351 3.41 -3.82 -0.65
C ARG A 351 3.11 -4.85 0.44
N ARG A 352 1.93 -5.47 0.36
CA ARG A 352 1.47 -6.47 1.33
C ARG A 352 1.61 -7.91 0.84
N ASP A 353 2.34 -8.12 -0.24
CA ASP A 353 2.40 -9.40 -0.94
C ASP A 353 3.71 -10.19 -0.68
N GLY A 354 4.70 -9.53 -0.08
CA GLY A 354 5.90 -10.12 0.53
C GLY A 354 5.73 -10.42 2.02
N CYS A 355 6.84 -10.76 2.69
CA CYS A 355 6.88 -10.93 4.14
C CYS A 355 7.44 -9.67 4.86
N PRO A 356 7.08 -9.41 6.12
CA PRO A 356 7.52 -8.22 6.85
C PRO A 356 9.05 -8.03 6.92
N ALA A 357 9.83 -9.11 6.94
CA ALA A 357 11.29 -9.05 6.93
C ALA A 357 11.81 -8.29 5.71
N VAL A 358 11.24 -8.51 4.52
CA VAL A 358 11.64 -7.82 3.29
C VAL A 358 11.45 -6.32 3.41
N ALA A 359 10.25 -5.89 3.85
CA ALA A 359 9.92 -4.49 4.02
C ALA A 359 10.85 -3.80 5.04
N LYS A 360 11.05 -4.42 6.22
CA LYS A 360 11.90 -3.89 7.29
C LYS A 360 13.38 -3.77 6.87
N ILE A 361 13.93 -4.80 6.21
CA ILE A 361 15.33 -4.81 5.78
C ILE A 361 15.55 -3.80 4.67
N LEU A 362 14.64 -3.71 3.70
CA LEU A 362 14.73 -2.75 2.60
C LEU A 362 14.62 -1.31 3.13
N GLU A 363 13.60 -1.01 3.94
CA GLU A 363 13.41 0.32 4.51
C GLU A 363 14.63 0.76 5.33
N LYS A 364 15.14 -0.10 6.23
CA LYS A 364 16.31 0.25 7.03
C LYS A 364 17.56 0.43 6.17
N SER A 365 17.75 -0.39 5.13
CA SER A 365 18.87 -0.24 4.19
C SER A 365 18.82 1.11 3.45
N LEU A 366 17.64 1.50 2.96
CA LEU A 366 17.45 2.75 2.23
C LEU A 366 17.56 3.97 3.15
N ARG A 367 17.03 3.90 4.38
CA ARG A 367 17.22 4.97 5.38
C ARG A 367 18.70 5.16 5.73
N LEU A 368 19.44 4.05 5.93
CA LEU A 368 20.88 4.11 6.17
C LEU A 368 21.61 4.74 4.99
N LEU A 369 21.27 4.35 3.76
CA LEU A 369 21.83 4.93 2.55
C LEU A 369 21.58 6.45 2.48
N PHE A 370 20.33 6.88 2.65
CA PHE A 370 19.95 8.30 2.54
C PHE A 370 20.49 9.18 3.67
N THR A 371 20.77 8.61 4.84
CA THR A 371 21.31 9.37 5.98
C THR A 371 22.83 9.41 5.95
N SER A 372 23.46 8.24 5.79
CA SER A 372 24.93 8.12 5.90
C SER A 372 25.67 8.40 4.60
N HIS A 373 25.01 8.28 3.45
CA HIS A 373 25.63 8.34 2.13
C HIS A 373 26.80 7.34 1.95
N ASP A 374 26.91 6.33 2.82
CA ASP A 374 28.00 5.35 2.84
C ASP A 374 27.49 3.93 2.58
N MET A 375 27.91 3.37 1.44
CA MET A 375 27.58 2.00 1.05
C MET A 375 28.20 0.94 1.96
N SER A 376 29.30 1.24 2.67
CA SER A 376 29.94 0.33 3.60
C SER A 376 29.05 0.03 4.81
N VAL A 377 28.35 1.06 5.31
CA VAL A 377 27.37 0.91 6.40
C VAL A 377 26.19 0.04 5.96
N VAL A 378 25.67 0.27 4.75
CA VAL A 378 24.57 -0.50 4.16
C VAL A 378 24.98 -1.95 3.95
N ARG A 379 26.13 -2.20 3.34
CA ARG A 379 26.69 -3.56 3.12
C ARG A 379 26.80 -4.31 4.44
N ARG A 380 27.41 -3.72 5.47
CA ARG A 380 27.54 -4.33 6.80
C ARG A 380 26.19 -4.62 7.45
N PHE A 381 25.18 -3.78 7.25
CA PHE A 381 23.82 -4.06 7.73
C PHE A 381 23.19 -5.24 7.00
N VAL A 382 23.22 -5.24 5.66
CA VAL A 382 22.61 -6.27 4.80
C VAL A 382 23.27 -7.64 5.04
N THR A 383 24.61 -7.70 5.03
CA THR A 383 25.37 -8.92 5.32
C THR A 383 25.01 -9.50 6.69
N ARG A 384 24.87 -8.66 7.73
CA ARG A 384 24.40 -9.11 9.05
C ARG A 384 22.98 -9.66 9.01
N GLN A 385 22.08 -9.12 8.19
CA GLN A 385 20.74 -9.68 8.05
C GLN A 385 20.80 -11.05 7.35
N PHE A 386 21.58 -11.20 6.28
CA PHE A 386 21.77 -12.49 5.61
C PHE A 386 22.32 -13.57 6.56
N GLU A 387 23.27 -13.22 7.42
CA GLU A 387 23.76 -14.12 8.48
C GLU A 387 22.64 -14.53 9.45
N LYS A 388 21.73 -13.62 9.82
CA LYS A 388 20.60 -13.94 10.71
C LYS A 388 19.67 -14.98 10.09
N PHE A 389 19.44 -14.95 8.78
CA PHE A 389 18.64 -15.99 8.10
C PHE A 389 19.29 -17.37 8.25
N HIS A 390 20.61 -17.48 8.03
CA HIS A 390 21.35 -18.74 8.12
C HIS A 390 21.46 -19.26 9.56
N ARG A 391 21.50 -18.35 10.54
CA ARG A 391 21.49 -18.69 11.97
C ARG A 391 20.10 -19.01 12.51
N ASP A 392 19.06 -18.98 11.67
CA ASP A 392 17.66 -19.11 12.07
C ASP A 392 17.32 -18.13 13.21
N ALA A 393 17.88 -16.92 13.11
CA ALA A 393 17.79 -15.87 14.13
C ALA A 393 16.59 -14.93 13.90
N VAL A 394 15.98 -14.97 12.70
CA VAL A 394 14.87 -14.10 12.28
C VAL A 394 13.55 -14.57 12.90
N SER A 395 12.68 -13.62 13.29
CA SER A 395 11.36 -13.95 13.83
C SER A 395 10.53 -14.68 12.77
N THR A 396 9.90 -15.79 13.15
CA THR A 396 9.02 -16.57 12.27
C THR A 396 7.86 -15.73 11.74
N THR A 397 7.32 -14.83 12.58
CA THR A 397 6.22 -13.94 12.22
C THR A 397 6.62 -12.98 11.09
N ASP A 398 7.88 -12.54 11.08
CA ASP A 398 8.41 -11.65 10.03
C ASP A 398 8.64 -12.37 8.69
N LEU A 399 8.57 -13.70 8.67
CA LEU A 399 8.76 -14.54 7.49
C LEU A 399 7.45 -15.06 6.90
N LEU A 400 6.31 -14.70 7.49
CA LEU A 400 5.00 -15.08 6.98
C LEU A 400 4.62 -14.20 5.78
N PHE A 401 4.30 -14.86 4.68
CA PHE A 401 3.56 -14.26 3.58
C PHE A 401 2.07 -14.30 3.87
N ALA A 402 1.29 -13.42 3.25
CA ALA A 402 -0.17 -13.45 3.33
C ALA A 402 -0.79 -13.14 1.97
N ARG A 403 -1.47 -14.12 1.37
CA ARG A 403 -2.12 -13.99 0.06
C ARG A 403 -3.63 -14.15 0.18
N GLU A 404 -4.37 -13.39 -0.60
CA GLU A 404 -5.82 -13.42 -0.62
C GLU A 404 -6.34 -14.72 -1.25
N TYR A 405 -7.28 -15.35 -0.58
CA TYR A 405 -8.02 -16.49 -1.08
C TYR A 405 -9.24 -16.01 -1.87
N ARG A 406 -9.32 -16.39 -3.14
CA ARG A 406 -10.37 -15.94 -4.07
C ARG A 406 -11.57 -16.88 -4.12
N GLY A 407 -11.56 -17.97 -3.35
CA GLY A 407 -12.55 -19.05 -3.45
C GLY A 407 -12.21 -20.05 -4.54
N ARG A 408 -12.49 -21.33 -4.31
CA ARG A 408 -12.15 -22.43 -5.22
C ARG A 408 -12.67 -22.24 -6.63
N ALA A 409 -13.92 -21.82 -6.78
CA ALA A 409 -14.56 -21.62 -8.08
C ALA A 409 -13.91 -20.50 -8.92
N SER A 410 -13.16 -19.58 -8.29
CA SER A 410 -12.49 -18.48 -8.98
C SER A 410 -11.07 -18.82 -9.44
N TYR A 411 -10.54 -19.99 -9.09
CA TYR A 411 -9.24 -20.45 -9.55
C TYR A 411 -9.41 -21.40 -10.74
N GLN A 412 -8.49 -21.29 -11.71
CA GLN A 412 -8.38 -22.28 -12.77
C GLN A 412 -7.98 -23.64 -12.18
N PRO A 413 -8.40 -24.78 -12.77
CA PRO A 413 -8.07 -26.12 -12.24
C PRO A 413 -6.57 -26.38 -12.06
N THR A 414 -5.73 -25.76 -12.89
CA THR A 414 -4.27 -25.88 -12.88
C THR A 414 -3.57 -24.80 -12.02
N ALA A 415 -4.33 -23.98 -11.29
CA ALA A 415 -3.77 -22.84 -10.56
C ALA A 415 -2.87 -23.28 -9.39
N CYS A 416 -1.58 -22.96 -9.50
CA CYS A 416 -0.58 -23.23 -8.49
C CYS A 416 -0.42 -22.04 -7.53
N VAL A 417 -1.38 -21.85 -6.63
CA VAL A 417 -1.43 -20.69 -5.72
C VAL A 417 -1.28 -21.13 -4.26
N PRO A 418 -0.37 -20.52 -3.45
CA PRO A 418 -0.18 -20.90 -2.05
C PRO A 418 -1.45 -20.88 -1.19
N ALA A 419 -2.31 -19.88 -1.38
CA ALA A 419 -3.57 -19.77 -0.64
C ALA A 419 -4.52 -20.94 -0.94
N LEU A 420 -4.60 -21.38 -2.20
CA LEU A 420 -5.41 -22.54 -2.62
C LEU A 420 -4.81 -23.85 -2.07
N ARG A 421 -3.49 -24.03 -2.20
CA ARG A 421 -2.80 -25.22 -1.66
C ARG A 421 -3.00 -25.37 -0.15
N ILE A 422 -2.97 -24.26 0.59
CA ILE A 422 -3.22 -24.25 2.03
C ILE A 422 -4.71 -24.52 2.33
N ALA A 423 -5.63 -23.94 1.56
CA ALA A 423 -7.05 -24.24 1.70
C ALA A 423 -7.35 -25.74 1.51
N ASP A 424 -6.77 -26.38 0.48
CA ASP A 424 -6.91 -27.82 0.24
C ASP A 424 -6.35 -28.68 1.38
N ARG A 425 -5.28 -28.22 2.03
CA ARG A 425 -4.71 -28.90 3.21
C ARG A 425 -5.60 -28.76 4.43
N LEU A 426 -6.08 -27.55 4.70
CA LEU A 426 -7.00 -27.28 5.81
C LEU A 426 -8.29 -28.09 5.66
N LEU A 427 -8.85 -28.15 4.45
CA LEU A 427 -10.05 -28.92 4.14
C LEU A 427 -9.90 -30.44 4.29
N ARG A 428 -8.71 -30.98 4.01
CA ARG A 428 -8.41 -32.39 4.26
C ARG A 428 -8.39 -32.71 5.76
N ALA A 429 -7.95 -31.76 6.58
CA ALA A 429 -7.94 -31.91 8.04
C ALA A 429 -9.32 -31.66 8.67
N ASP A 430 -10.01 -30.59 8.23
CA ASP A 430 -11.35 -30.22 8.69
C ASP A 430 -12.15 -29.58 7.54
N ARG A 431 -13.28 -30.18 7.19
CA ARG A 431 -14.18 -29.69 6.13
C ARG A 431 -14.71 -28.28 6.39
N ARG A 432 -14.69 -27.79 7.64
CA ARG A 432 -15.13 -26.44 8.02
C ARG A 432 -14.00 -25.41 8.06
N ALA A 433 -12.75 -25.82 7.83
CA ALA A 433 -11.58 -24.95 7.90
C ALA A 433 -11.26 -24.22 6.58
N GLU A 434 -12.18 -24.23 5.60
CA GLU A 434 -11.98 -23.46 4.37
C GLU A 434 -11.86 -21.97 4.68
N PRO A 435 -10.83 -21.27 4.15
CA PRO A 435 -10.74 -19.83 4.25
C PRO A 435 -11.92 -19.13 3.56
N ARG A 436 -12.34 -17.97 4.07
CA ARG A 436 -13.38 -17.17 3.42
C ARG A 436 -12.84 -16.46 2.17
N VAL A 437 -13.69 -16.20 1.19
CA VAL A 437 -13.33 -15.37 0.02
C VAL A 437 -12.88 -13.98 0.50
N GLY A 438 -11.75 -13.50 0.00
CA GLY A 438 -11.09 -12.27 0.44
C GLY A 438 -10.22 -12.43 1.70
N GLN A 439 -10.24 -13.57 2.37
CA GLN A 439 -9.37 -13.82 3.52
C GLN A 439 -7.92 -13.90 3.09
N ARG A 440 -7.03 -13.24 3.83
CA ARG A 440 -5.58 -13.38 3.65
C ARG A 440 -5.08 -14.60 4.41
N VAL A 441 -4.63 -15.61 3.67
CA VAL A 441 -4.12 -16.88 4.19
C VAL A 441 -2.61 -16.74 4.44
N PRO A 442 -2.15 -16.83 5.71
CA PRO A 442 -0.74 -16.75 6.03
C PRO A 442 -0.01 -18.06 5.74
N TYR A 443 1.22 -17.98 5.25
CA TYR A 443 2.07 -19.15 5.01
C TYR A 443 3.57 -18.82 5.09
N ALA A 444 4.39 -19.86 5.28
CA ALA A 444 5.84 -19.81 5.22
C ALA A 444 6.38 -20.85 4.23
N VAL A 445 7.63 -20.67 3.79
CA VAL A 445 8.33 -21.61 2.90
C VAL A 445 9.41 -22.34 3.67
N VAL A 446 9.36 -23.67 3.66
CA VAL A 446 10.32 -24.53 4.37
C VAL A 446 11.31 -25.21 3.42
N TYR A 447 12.37 -25.79 3.95
CA TYR A 447 13.24 -26.67 3.19
C TYR A 447 12.51 -27.96 2.80
N GLY A 448 12.87 -28.53 1.66
CA GLY A 448 12.42 -29.85 1.21
C GLY A 448 13.50 -30.56 0.40
N ALA A 449 13.16 -31.73 -0.12
CA ALA A 449 14.08 -32.49 -0.98
C ALA A 449 14.42 -31.68 -2.26
N PRO A 450 15.65 -31.83 -2.80
CA PRO A 450 16.03 -31.21 -4.06
C PRO A 450 15.04 -31.56 -5.18
N GLY A 451 14.73 -30.58 -6.04
CA GLY A 451 13.81 -30.77 -7.17
C GLY A 451 12.31 -30.66 -6.84
N LEU A 452 11.92 -30.58 -5.56
CA LEU A 452 10.51 -30.36 -5.22
C LEU A 452 10.03 -28.98 -5.67
N PRO A 453 8.81 -28.87 -6.21
CA PRO A 453 8.24 -27.60 -6.59
C PRO A 453 7.95 -26.76 -5.34
N LEU A 454 8.17 -25.44 -5.45
CA LEU A 454 8.02 -24.48 -4.33
C LEU A 454 6.66 -24.59 -3.62
N ILE A 455 5.60 -24.87 -4.38
CA ILE A 455 4.23 -24.97 -3.84
C ILE A 455 4.09 -26.10 -2.79
N GLU A 456 4.89 -27.16 -2.91
CA GLU A 456 4.90 -28.28 -1.95
C GLU A 456 5.68 -27.95 -0.68
N LEU A 457 6.45 -26.88 -0.68
CA LEU A 457 7.24 -26.38 0.45
C LEU A 457 6.49 -25.33 1.28
N VAL A 458 5.25 -25.02 0.90
CA VAL A 458 4.41 -24.05 1.61
C VAL A 458 3.78 -24.70 2.84
N ARG A 459 3.87 -24.05 4.01
CA ARG A 459 3.30 -24.51 5.28
C ARG A 459 2.54 -23.39 5.99
N THR A 460 1.51 -23.77 6.73
CA THR A 460 0.81 -22.87 7.65
C THR A 460 1.70 -22.53 8.86
N PRO A 461 1.46 -21.39 9.53
CA PRO A 461 2.13 -21.08 10.78
C PRO A 461 1.88 -22.14 11.87
N ALA A 462 0.69 -22.76 11.88
CA ALA A 462 0.36 -23.80 12.85
C ALA A 462 1.19 -25.09 12.64
N GLU A 463 1.33 -25.56 11.40
CA GLU A 463 2.20 -26.69 11.05
C GLU A 463 3.66 -26.42 11.47
N LEU A 464 4.17 -25.22 11.19
CA LEU A 464 5.55 -24.85 11.52
C LEU A 464 5.84 -24.83 13.05
N LEU A 465 4.83 -24.49 13.86
CA LEU A 465 4.94 -24.50 15.32
C LEU A 465 4.75 -25.92 15.89
N ALA A 466 3.92 -26.74 15.25
CA ALA A 466 3.62 -28.11 15.66
C ALA A 466 4.76 -29.09 15.33
N GLU A 467 5.42 -28.93 14.18
CA GLU A 467 6.46 -29.84 13.69
C GLU A 467 7.88 -29.22 13.83
N PRO A 468 8.71 -29.68 14.78
CA PRO A 468 10.05 -29.14 14.98
C PRO A 468 11.04 -29.46 13.84
N SER A 469 10.74 -30.48 13.03
CA SER A 469 11.54 -30.88 11.87
C SER A 469 11.45 -29.89 10.72
N LEU A 470 10.35 -29.12 10.64
CA LEU A 470 10.16 -28.11 9.61
C LEU A 470 11.06 -26.91 9.87
N ARG A 471 11.90 -26.60 8.88
CA ARG A 471 12.85 -25.48 8.94
C ARG A 471 12.59 -24.52 7.80
N LEU A 472 12.59 -23.23 8.12
CA LEU A 472 12.42 -22.16 7.14
C LEU A 472 13.55 -22.17 6.12
N ASN A 473 13.22 -22.01 4.84
CA ASN A 473 14.18 -22.05 3.75
C ASN A 473 14.95 -20.73 3.64
N ALA A 474 16.04 -20.58 4.41
CA ALA A 474 16.84 -19.37 4.44
C ALA A 474 17.35 -18.95 3.05
N GLU A 475 17.73 -19.91 2.21
CA GLU A 475 18.20 -19.65 0.85
C GLU A 475 17.09 -19.05 -0.02
N TYR A 476 15.88 -19.60 0.04
CA TYR A 476 14.71 -19.03 -0.64
C TYR A 476 14.41 -17.61 -0.17
N TYR A 477 14.34 -17.38 1.15
CA TYR A 477 14.03 -16.05 1.67
C TYR A 477 15.10 -15.01 1.29
N VAL A 478 16.38 -15.36 1.35
CA VAL A 478 17.44 -14.42 0.96
C VAL A 478 17.45 -14.21 -0.56
N SER A 479 17.59 -15.28 -1.36
CA SER A 479 17.79 -15.17 -2.81
C SER A 479 16.54 -14.75 -3.59
N ARG A 480 15.34 -15.16 -3.14
CA ARG A 480 14.09 -14.92 -3.87
C ARG A 480 13.23 -13.81 -3.26
N ALA A 481 13.34 -13.53 -1.96
CA ALA A 481 12.51 -12.52 -1.30
C ALA A 481 13.27 -11.23 -0.95
N VAL A 482 14.41 -11.30 -0.26
CA VAL A 482 15.11 -10.12 0.29
C VAL A 482 16.10 -9.50 -0.69
N ALA A 483 16.91 -10.30 -1.38
CA ALA A 483 17.95 -9.79 -2.27
C ALA A 483 17.38 -9.08 -3.52
N PRO A 484 16.32 -9.56 -4.21
CA PRO A 484 15.86 -8.90 -5.43
C PRO A 484 15.36 -7.46 -5.24
N PRO A 485 14.60 -7.12 -4.17
CA PRO A 485 14.25 -5.73 -3.87
C PRO A 485 15.46 -4.84 -3.56
N LEU A 486 16.43 -5.36 -2.81
CA LEU A 486 17.69 -4.65 -2.55
C LEU A 486 18.46 -4.42 -3.84
N GLN A 487 18.55 -5.43 -4.72
CA GLN A 487 19.23 -5.33 -6.00
C GLN A 487 18.60 -4.28 -6.91
N ARG A 488 17.27 -4.18 -6.96
CA ARG A 488 16.58 -3.14 -7.75
C ARG A 488 16.90 -1.71 -7.29
N CYS A 489 17.16 -1.51 -6.00
CA CYS A 489 17.50 -0.17 -5.48
C CYS A 489 19.01 0.10 -5.58
N LEU A 490 19.82 -0.81 -5.04
CA LEU A 490 21.27 -0.65 -4.91
C LEU A 490 22.00 -0.92 -6.23
N GLY A 491 21.43 -1.71 -7.12
CA GLY A 491 21.97 -1.92 -8.47
C GLY A 491 22.03 -0.65 -9.30
N LEU A 492 21.16 0.33 -9.03
CA LEU A 492 21.20 1.66 -9.65
C LEU A 492 22.44 2.48 -9.23
N LEU A 493 23.13 2.04 -8.18
CA LEU A 493 24.40 2.60 -7.69
C LEU A 493 25.60 1.73 -8.09
N GLY A 494 25.42 0.77 -9.01
CA GLY A 494 26.47 -0.15 -9.45
C GLY A 494 26.78 -1.29 -8.47
N VAL A 495 25.90 -1.56 -7.50
CA VAL A 495 26.12 -2.60 -6.49
C VAL A 495 25.42 -3.91 -6.86
N ASP A 496 26.16 -5.02 -6.77
CA ASP A 496 25.59 -6.36 -6.80
C ASP A 496 25.44 -6.95 -5.39
N VAL A 497 24.18 -7.02 -4.95
CA VAL A 497 23.76 -7.58 -3.67
C VAL A 497 23.94 -9.10 -3.62
N MET A 498 23.88 -9.79 -4.76
CA MET A 498 24.10 -11.24 -4.79
C MET A 498 25.56 -11.60 -4.54
N THR A 499 26.51 -10.77 -4.99
CA THR A 499 27.92 -10.88 -4.59
C THR A 499 28.09 -10.75 -3.07
N TRP A 500 27.38 -9.83 -2.42
CA TRP A 500 27.41 -9.74 -0.96
C TRP A 500 26.86 -10.99 -0.28
N TYR A 501 25.81 -11.58 -0.87
CA TYR A 501 25.24 -12.82 -0.37
C TYR A 501 26.19 -14.01 -0.55
N ALA A 502 26.84 -14.12 -1.70
CA ALA A 502 27.83 -15.17 -1.99
C ALA A 502 29.02 -15.13 -1.03
N ALA A 503 29.42 -13.93 -0.60
CA ALA A 503 30.48 -13.73 0.39
C ALA A 503 30.08 -14.10 1.83
N VAL A 504 28.79 -14.34 2.12
CA VAL A 504 28.34 -14.75 3.45
C VAL A 504 28.75 -16.20 3.72
N PRO A 505 29.47 -16.50 4.82
CA PRO A 505 29.82 -17.87 5.16
C PRO A 505 28.57 -18.76 5.31
N ARG A 506 28.40 -19.72 4.40
CA ARG A 506 27.31 -20.69 4.46
C ARG A 506 27.57 -21.67 5.59
N ARG A 507 26.84 -21.53 6.70
CA ARG A 507 26.89 -22.48 7.82
C ARG A 507 25.84 -23.56 7.60
N LEU A 508 26.25 -24.75 7.17
CA LEU A 508 25.37 -25.92 7.19
C LEU A 508 25.09 -26.28 8.63
N ARG A 509 23.84 -26.07 9.08
CA ARG A 509 23.36 -26.55 10.36
C ARG A 509 22.44 -27.73 10.08
N LEU A 510 22.75 -28.89 10.65
CA LEU A 510 21.93 -30.10 10.52
C LEU A 510 20.99 -30.21 11.73
N PRO A 511 19.81 -30.82 11.56
CA PRO A 511 18.88 -31.02 12.67
C PRO A 511 19.48 -31.92 13.77
N PRO A 512 19.08 -31.76 15.03
CA PRO A 512 19.45 -32.68 16.10
C PRO A 512 18.88 -34.09 15.83
N PRO A 513 19.57 -35.17 16.27
CA PRO A 513 19.25 -36.55 15.93
C PRO A 513 18.00 -37.14 16.61
N GLN A 514 17.07 -36.34 17.16
CA GLN A 514 15.98 -36.82 18.03
C GLN A 514 14.57 -36.74 17.43
N ALA A 515 14.41 -37.13 16.16
CA ALA A 515 13.10 -37.51 15.62
C ALA A 515 13.18 -38.95 15.11
N ALA A 516 12.89 -39.89 16.01
CA ALA A 516 12.65 -41.29 15.67
C ALA A 516 11.24 -41.41 15.09
N ALA A 517 11.08 -41.13 13.79
CA ALA A 517 9.97 -41.61 12.97
C ALA A 517 10.37 -41.54 11.49
N ALA A 518 9.91 -42.52 10.73
CA ALA A 518 10.44 -42.95 9.44
C ALA A 518 10.36 -41.90 8.31
N ALA A 519 11.50 -41.68 7.65
CA ALA A 519 11.67 -41.48 6.19
C ALA A 519 13.14 -41.08 5.91
N ALA A 520 13.78 -41.78 4.97
CA ALA A 520 15.18 -41.58 4.60
C ALA A 520 15.37 -40.26 3.83
N THR A 521 16.34 -39.44 4.23
CA THR A 521 16.84 -38.33 3.40
C THR A 521 18.35 -38.18 3.63
N ILE A 522 19.09 -37.98 2.53
CA ILE A 522 20.57 -37.88 2.43
C ILE A 522 21.17 -36.82 3.39
N SER A 523 20.37 -35.88 3.88
CA SER A 523 20.74 -34.89 4.89
C SER A 523 21.14 -35.49 6.26
N ARG A 524 20.92 -36.79 6.49
CA ARG A 524 21.45 -37.51 7.67
C ARG A 524 22.96 -37.84 7.59
N PHE A 525 23.57 -37.83 6.40
CA PHE A 525 24.94 -38.33 6.20
C PHE A 525 26.04 -37.26 6.20
N PHE A 526 25.69 -35.97 6.09
CA PHE A 526 26.68 -34.90 6.29
C PHE A 526 26.65 -34.49 7.75
N ALA A 527 27.70 -34.76 8.52
CA ALA A 527 27.83 -34.35 9.92
C ALA A 527 28.75 -33.12 10.06
N GLY A 528 28.40 -32.01 9.42
CA GLY A 528 29.05 -30.72 9.66
C GLY A 528 28.58 -30.15 11.00
N ARG A 529 29.11 -30.66 12.11
CA ARG A 529 28.90 -30.05 13.44
C ARG A 529 29.70 -28.74 13.52
N SER A 530 29.24 -27.80 14.33
CA SER A 530 29.97 -26.55 14.63
C SER A 530 30.17 -26.43 16.13
N CYS A 531 31.31 -25.88 16.54
CA CYS A 531 31.63 -25.67 17.94
C CYS A 531 30.61 -24.72 18.60
N ALA A 532 30.06 -25.09 19.75
CA ALA A 532 29.08 -24.30 20.49
C ALA A 532 29.61 -22.95 20.99
N VAL A 533 30.93 -22.75 21.01
CA VAL A 533 31.60 -21.52 21.49
C VAL A 533 32.06 -20.64 20.34
N CYS A 534 33.00 -21.11 19.51
CA CYS A 534 33.56 -20.31 18.41
C CYS A 534 32.81 -20.48 17.08
N ALA A 535 31.87 -21.42 17.01
CA ALA A 535 31.07 -21.71 15.83
C ALA A 535 31.86 -22.11 14.57
N ARG A 536 33.14 -22.50 14.71
CA ARG A 536 33.95 -23.15 13.66
C ARG A 536 33.44 -24.56 13.38
N ALA A 537 33.64 -25.07 12.18
CA ALA A 537 33.31 -26.46 11.84
C ALA A 537 34.12 -27.42 12.73
N SER A 538 33.45 -28.36 13.38
CA SER A 538 34.07 -29.34 14.26
C SER A 538 33.18 -30.55 14.40
N ALA A 539 33.72 -31.77 14.30
CA ALA A 539 32.96 -33.01 14.54
C ALA A 539 32.47 -33.14 16.00
N LYS A 540 33.12 -32.44 16.94
CA LYS A 540 32.76 -32.40 18.36
C LYS A 540 31.92 -31.15 18.69
N PRO A 541 31.07 -31.20 19.73
CA PRO A 541 30.27 -30.04 20.17
C PRO A 541 31.13 -28.83 20.55
N VAL A 542 32.38 -29.04 20.96
CA VAL A 542 33.38 -28.01 21.24
C VAL A 542 34.65 -28.41 20.47
N CYS A 543 35.25 -27.48 19.72
CA CYS A 543 36.48 -27.76 18.97
C CYS A 543 37.69 -27.91 19.90
N ALA A 544 38.76 -28.54 19.43
CA ALA A 544 39.97 -28.77 20.22
C ALA A 544 40.56 -27.47 20.81
N GLU A 545 40.55 -26.37 20.05
CA GLU A 545 41.03 -25.06 20.54
C GLU A 545 40.19 -24.52 21.70
N CYS A 546 38.87 -24.67 21.65
CA CYS A 546 37.99 -24.24 22.74
C CYS A 546 38.11 -25.18 23.95
N VAL A 547 38.35 -26.48 23.73
CA VAL A 547 38.64 -27.43 24.81
C VAL A 547 39.97 -27.08 25.51
N ALA A 548 40.97 -26.61 24.76
CA ALA A 548 42.24 -26.15 25.31
C ALA A 548 42.12 -24.87 26.17
N ARG A 549 40.97 -24.17 26.14
CA ARG A 549 40.67 -23.00 26.98
C ARG A 549 39.40 -23.24 27.82
N PRO A 550 39.46 -24.10 28.85
CA PRO A 550 38.27 -24.56 29.56
C PRO A 550 37.53 -23.43 30.28
N LEU A 551 38.25 -22.49 30.91
CA LEU A 551 37.63 -21.36 31.64
C LEU A 551 36.85 -20.42 30.72
N GLU A 552 37.45 -20.01 29.59
CA GLU A 552 36.78 -19.15 28.59
C GLU A 552 35.56 -19.85 27.98
N THR A 553 35.70 -21.14 27.65
CA THR A 553 34.63 -21.97 27.08
C THR A 553 33.45 -22.11 28.04
N VAL A 554 33.71 -22.42 29.31
CA VAL A 554 32.65 -22.55 30.33
C VAL A 554 31.95 -21.21 30.54
N LEU A 555 32.70 -20.10 30.67
CA LEU A 555 32.13 -18.77 30.82
C LEU A 555 31.25 -18.37 29.63
N ALA A 556 31.70 -18.63 28.40
CA ALA A 556 30.95 -18.33 27.17
C ALA A 556 29.66 -19.17 27.07
N LEU A 557 29.72 -20.45 27.40
CA LEU A 557 28.55 -21.34 27.40
C LEU A 557 27.57 -20.96 28.51
N GLN A 558 28.04 -20.75 29.75
CA GLN A 558 27.21 -20.30 30.87
C GLN A 558 26.55 -18.93 30.58
N GLY A 559 27.29 -17.99 29.99
CA GLY A 559 26.74 -16.70 29.56
C GLY A 559 25.68 -16.85 28.46
N THR A 560 25.78 -17.87 27.61
CA THR A 560 24.76 -18.19 26.60
C THR A 560 23.53 -18.83 27.22
N VAL A 561 23.71 -19.78 28.15
CA VAL A 561 22.63 -20.43 28.90
C VAL A 561 21.86 -19.39 29.73
N ARG A 562 22.55 -18.58 30.55
CA ARG A 562 21.92 -17.51 31.35
C ARG A 562 21.13 -16.52 30.50
N ARG A 563 21.64 -16.15 29.32
CA ARG A 563 20.91 -15.27 28.38
C ARG A 563 19.62 -15.92 27.88
N ARG A 564 19.65 -17.22 27.57
CA ARG A 564 18.46 -17.97 27.12
C ARG A 564 17.45 -18.13 28.24
N GLU A 565 17.88 -18.49 29.44
CA GLU A 565 17.03 -18.60 30.62
C GLU A 565 16.32 -17.27 30.94
N ARG A 566 17.07 -16.15 30.93
CA ARG A 566 16.49 -14.81 31.10
C ARG A 566 15.47 -14.48 30.01
N THR A 567 15.73 -14.85 28.76
CA THR A 567 14.79 -14.63 27.66
C THR A 567 13.50 -15.45 27.86
N VAL A 568 13.62 -16.74 28.20
CA VAL A 568 12.47 -17.60 28.47
C VAL A 568 11.65 -17.06 29.66
N ALA A 569 12.33 -16.66 30.74
CA ALA A 569 11.69 -16.07 31.91
C ALA A 569 10.92 -14.80 31.55
N ALA A 570 11.55 -13.86 30.83
CA ALA A 570 10.91 -12.61 30.39
C ALA A 570 9.71 -12.87 29.47
N VAL A 571 9.81 -13.83 28.55
CA VAL A 571 8.69 -14.21 27.67
C VAL A 571 7.54 -14.81 28.47
N ARG A 572 7.84 -15.69 29.44
CA ARG A 572 6.82 -16.29 30.32
C ARG A 572 6.15 -15.24 31.20
N GLU A 573 6.89 -14.26 31.69
CA GLU A 573 6.36 -13.13 32.45
C GLU A 573 5.41 -12.28 31.61
N VAL A 574 5.79 -11.95 30.37
CA VAL A 574 4.90 -11.24 29.43
C VAL A 574 3.65 -12.06 29.12
N CYS A 575 3.77 -13.37 28.90
CA CYS A 575 2.62 -14.25 28.68
C CYS A 575 1.71 -14.32 29.92
N ALA A 576 2.28 -14.44 31.12
CA ALA A 576 1.53 -14.45 32.37
C ALA A 576 0.79 -13.12 32.58
N GLY A 577 1.46 -11.98 32.41
CA GLY A 577 0.85 -10.65 32.49
C GLY A 577 -0.27 -10.45 31.47
N CYS A 578 -0.06 -10.87 30.21
CA CYS A 578 -1.08 -10.80 29.16
C CYS A 578 -2.30 -11.69 29.45
N CYS A 579 -2.10 -12.82 30.13
CA CYS A 579 -3.16 -13.72 30.57
C CYS A 579 -3.80 -13.33 31.91
N GLY A 580 -3.35 -12.24 32.56
CA GLY A 580 -3.81 -11.86 33.90
C GLY A 580 -3.45 -12.89 34.98
N LEU A 581 -2.39 -13.67 34.77
CA LEU A 581 -1.89 -14.64 35.75
C LEU A 581 -0.87 -13.97 36.69
N PRO A 582 -0.85 -14.34 37.98
CA PRO A 582 0.16 -13.84 38.91
C PRO A 582 1.58 -14.28 38.51
N PRO A 583 2.62 -13.51 38.88
CA PRO A 583 4.01 -13.85 38.59
C PRO A 583 4.37 -15.27 39.05
N GLY A 584 5.08 -16.03 38.22
CA GLY A 584 5.51 -17.39 38.54
C GLY A 584 4.52 -18.52 38.19
N ARG A 585 3.27 -18.21 37.80
CA ARG A 585 2.36 -19.23 37.22
C ARG A 585 2.47 -19.30 35.71
N SER A 586 2.79 -20.48 35.18
CA SER A 586 2.72 -20.74 33.74
C SER A 586 1.26 -20.92 33.31
N PRO A 587 0.83 -20.33 32.17
CA PRO A 587 -0.43 -20.71 31.58
C PRO A 587 -0.32 -22.18 31.15
N GLY A 588 -1.00 -23.08 31.87
CA GLY A 588 -1.22 -24.47 31.41
C GLY A 588 -2.10 -24.56 30.16
N LEU A 589 -2.63 -23.43 29.68
CA LEU A 589 -3.36 -23.34 28.42
C LEU A 589 -2.42 -23.02 27.26
N ARG A 590 -2.49 -23.84 26.21
CA ARG A 590 -1.96 -23.51 24.88
C ARG A 590 -2.66 -22.23 24.41
N LEU A 591 -1.98 -21.08 24.51
CA LEU A 591 -2.33 -19.92 23.72
C LEU A 591 -2.21 -20.37 22.26
N GLY A 592 -3.31 -20.37 21.51
CA GLY A 592 -3.32 -20.65 20.06
C GLY A 592 -3.35 -19.36 19.25
N ARG A 593 -2.72 -18.28 19.75
CA ARG A 593 -2.76 -16.98 19.09
C ARG A 593 -1.60 -16.90 18.12
N LEU A 594 -1.83 -17.44 16.92
CA LEU A 594 -0.93 -17.40 15.76
C LEU A 594 -0.46 -15.97 15.35
N SER A 595 -1.08 -14.91 15.89
CA SER A 595 -0.71 -13.52 15.66
C SER A 595 0.30 -12.94 16.67
N GLY A 596 0.64 -13.67 17.73
CA GLY A 596 1.58 -13.21 18.75
C GLY A 596 3.02 -13.52 18.39
N ALA A 597 3.85 -12.49 18.16
CA ALA A 597 5.31 -12.65 18.06
C ALA A 597 5.92 -13.33 19.31
N VAL A 598 5.26 -13.18 20.46
CA VAL A 598 5.67 -13.76 21.74
C VAL A 598 5.50 -15.28 21.77
N GLU A 599 4.49 -15.85 21.10
CA GLU A 599 4.25 -17.30 21.09
C GLU A 599 5.29 -18.03 20.22
N SER A 600 5.62 -17.46 19.06
CA SER A 600 6.69 -17.97 18.19
C SER A 600 8.06 -17.85 18.88
N ASP A 601 8.32 -16.73 19.56
CA ASP A 601 9.54 -16.53 20.34
C ASP A 601 9.63 -17.47 21.56
N GLN A 602 8.51 -17.75 22.25
CA GLN A 602 8.45 -18.67 23.39
C GLN A 602 8.83 -20.09 22.97
N ARG A 603 8.14 -20.63 21.95
CA ARG A 603 8.43 -21.98 21.44
C ARG A 603 9.83 -22.10 20.86
N ARG A 604 10.36 -21.01 20.28
CA ARG A 604 11.74 -20.98 19.76
C ARG A 604 12.78 -20.92 20.89
N ALA A 605 12.50 -20.21 21.98
CA ALA A 605 13.36 -20.17 23.15
C ALA A 605 13.36 -21.49 23.93
N GLU A 606 12.26 -22.26 23.87
CA GLU A 606 12.12 -23.60 24.47
C GLU A 606 12.74 -24.73 23.63
N ARG A 607 13.13 -24.48 22.35
CA ARG A 607 13.77 -25.48 21.48
C ARG A 607 15.28 -25.64 21.79
N PRO A 608 15.81 -26.89 21.88
CA PRO A 608 17.25 -27.11 22.01
C PRO A 608 18.01 -26.54 20.80
N GLY A 609 18.80 -25.48 21.02
CA GLY A 609 19.58 -24.84 19.98
C GLY A 609 18.92 -23.66 19.26
N GLY A 610 17.74 -23.19 19.68
CA GLY A 610 17.18 -21.93 19.21
C GLY A 610 18.12 -20.74 19.44
N ALA A 611 18.34 -19.89 18.44
CA ALA A 611 19.03 -18.62 18.66
C ALA A 611 18.12 -17.71 19.50
N PRO A 612 18.63 -16.99 20.52
CA PRO A 612 17.81 -16.04 21.27
C PRO A 612 17.26 -14.97 20.31
N PRO A 613 16.04 -14.45 20.52
CA PRO A 613 15.60 -13.25 19.82
C PRO A 613 16.59 -12.13 20.17
N GLN A 614 17.40 -11.71 19.20
CA GLN A 614 18.15 -10.46 19.33
C GLN A 614 17.15 -9.33 19.21
N ARG A 615 16.55 -8.93 20.33
CA ARG A 615 16.06 -7.56 20.43
C ARG A 615 17.31 -6.69 20.29
N GLY A 616 17.40 -5.91 19.21
CA GLY A 616 18.20 -4.70 19.28
C GLY A 616 17.74 -3.92 20.50
N ALA A 617 18.63 -3.14 21.11
CA ALA A 617 18.20 -2.13 22.06
C ALA A 617 16.91 -1.47 21.54
N PRO A 618 15.91 -1.20 22.38
CA PRO A 618 14.81 -0.36 21.93
C PRO A 618 15.46 0.87 21.31
N ASP A 619 15.23 1.12 20.02
CA ASP A 619 15.45 2.46 19.48
C ASP A 619 14.64 3.33 20.42
N SER A 620 15.32 4.14 21.23
CA SER A 620 14.76 5.11 22.17
C SER A 620 14.00 6.24 21.45
N GLY A 621 13.61 6.03 20.19
CA GLY A 621 12.77 6.90 19.39
C GLY A 621 11.73 6.07 18.66
N ARG A 622 10.66 5.68 19.37
CA ARG A 622 9.26 5.40 18.92
C ARG A 622 8.51 4.49 19.90
N LEU A 623 8.61 4.77 21.19
CA LEU A 623 7.40 4.86 22.01
C LEU A 623 7.08 6.36 22.04
N ALA A 624 6.45 6.86 20.98
CA ALA A 624 5.74 8.12 21.12
C ALA A 624 4.65 7.84 22.15
N ALA A 625 4.82 8.41 23.33
CA ALA A 625 3.80 8.49 24.35
C ALA A 625 2.46 8.81 23.65
N ALA A 626 1.48 7.93 23.82
CA ALA A 626 0.12 8.43 23.85
C ALA A 626 0.12 9.48 24.97
N PRO A 627 -0.32 10.73 24.73
CA PRO A 627 -0.27 11.74 25.76
C PRO A 627 -1.14 11.25 26.93
N GLU A 628 -0.49 11.05 28.08
CA GLU A 628 -1.17 11.07 29.36
C GLU A 628 -1.91 12.40 29.45
N TRP A 629 -3.24 12.32 29.39
CA TRP A 629 -4.09 13.34 29.97
C TRP A 629 -4.61 12.77 31.27
N THR A 630 -3.92 13.12 32.35
CA THR A 630 -4.37 13.00 33.73
C THR A 630 -5.50 13.99 34.00
N GLY A 631 -6.49 13.54 34.77
CA GLY A 631 -7.37 14.39 35.57
C GLY A 631 -8.69 14.81 34.92
N MET A 632 -9.79 14.16 35.28
CA MET A 632 -10.64 14.67 36.36
C MET A 632 -11.81 13.71 36.63
N THR A 633 -11.82 13.23 37.86
CA THR A 633 -12.96 12.68 38.58
C THR A 633 -14.10 13.69 38.64
N SER A 634 -15.32 13.28 38.29
CA SER A 634 -16.53 13.86 38.88
C SER A 634 -17.65 12.81 38.88
N THR A 635 -18.02 12.46 40.11
CA THR A 635 -19.24 11.83 40.58
C THR A 635 -20.51 12.32 39.89
N GLU A 636 -21.34 11.42 39.38
CA GLU A 636 -22.78 11.67 39.17
C GLU A 636 -23.55 11.08 40.35
N GLY A 637 -24.04 11.98 41.20
CA GLY A 637 -25.15 11.73 42.12
C GLY A 637 -26.45 12.20 41.46
N THR A 638 -27.41 11.28 41.40
CA THR A 638 -28.86 11.44 41.55
C THR A 638 -29.53 12.80 41.33
N ALA A 639 -30.53 12.77 40.45
CA ALA A 639 -31.62 13.73 40.34
C ALA A 639 -32.45 13.86 41.63
N GLY A 640 -32.98 15.08 41.86
CA GLY A 640 -34.06 15.38 42.81
C GLY A 640 -34.12 16.86 43.15
N GLY A 641 -35.12 17.58 42.61
CA GLY A 641 -35.41 18.99 42.92
C GLY A 641 -35.44 19.88 41.68
#